data_AF-A0A833APG5-F1
#
_entry.id   AF-A0A833APG5-F1
#
_cell.length_a   1.000
_cell.length_b   1.000
_cell.length_c   1.000
_cell.angle_alpha   90.00
_cell.angle_beta   90.00
_cell.angle_gamma   90.00
#
_symmetry.space_group_name_H-M   'P 1'
#
loop_
_entity.id
_entity.type
_entity.pdbx_description
1 polymer ?
#
loop_
_entity_poly.entity_id
_entity_poly.type
_entity_poly.pdbx_seq_one_letter_code
_entity_poly.pdbx_strand_id
1 'polypeptide(L)'
;MKSLSRIILFSTLLIGALHGQQPFTVPDSASVSYLAETAAMLSELDEAIAANEALITNYPNSDFTPTVMYQLMELHYRKADAIYQHEMAKYEQALDEFDKGRLAMQPTLPSVSYEPTIQRGTELLNAFPTAEFLDKVLYRIAYCYFEAGEKMSSVEYFSRLIANHPESQYKEEARFRLGEIHFEKHQYEEAAAIYSNLLLDYDGPFFNMALYKLGWSYYNTNQYDKAISAFIFLIDDLSQAAEASTDSLKGESSDLREEAVTYVAECFAELGGARIAERFLENMGEKEYSGAIFIRLGELYEERNFYEEASQTYELMLKIWPFSPRAPETQEKIIQGYVRAANKDEADKAREVMVATYSPGSEWYNNFPDGEFHEKAIDLVSKNLYILATDAQARARDEKSEQDYKVALARYMMYLEKFPDTENAPKVQYYQAECFYELGDFAGASAAYEKVVLNYPESEFAAMAGYNRVISAINIMDNAGTVQVDSSTIYIADFIGTRKKATVEVPNHYYVDLIHACNDFARVLSKDEKLAEVMMKYGEALFELGYYKLAANAYKMVLNRGEDNPYNLAAISMIAQSYYKNGDYMMSEGWYRRITREYPDSLQYVDNAKNMVASAKFKIADKLREEGNVELASRALAVIASTSDNMEVAEKAIIQSATGYEESGNLRKAIILLENLRHRFPDSEQVDKSLLKAAQLSEKLGDYRRAAQDYLELVDLRPNSEFAPSALFSAALAYENAGNQEKAAELFDSYAITYKDNPGKRIEAMCKSGDASFKRGDFKRAKQVFESVIRLHKKSESQGEMLDEFYIAQAHFMLGEMYFNHYLKIRLVEPLKKSIARKDAALQAVVKAYNDAATYQVADWKTAALHKLGEAFEEYAHFWWSSERPEGLDATQMASYEATLKGNKVEPYQLKAVEFYRSNIKLGEENNIKNDWIARSQTRLVTLENVLGMAQASGRTATDFQ
;
A
#
# COMPACT_ATOMS: atom_id res chain seq x y z
N MET A 1 12.54 121.74 -3.94
CA MET A 1 12.87 120.82 -2.82
C MET A 1 11.70 119.94 -2.39
N LYS A 2 10.54 120.45 -1.93
CA LYS A 2 9.42 119.58 -1.49
C LYS A 2 8.83 118.63 -2.56
N SER A 3 8.82 118.99 -3.85
CA SER A 3 8.39 118.07 -4.92
C SER A 3 9.47 117.05 -5.29
N LEU A 4 10.74 117.48 -5.32
CA LEU A 4 11.91 116.61 -5.55
C LEU A 4 11.99 115.47 -4.52
N SER A 5 11.88 115.81 -3.23
CA SER A 5 11.89 114.82 -2.14
C SER A 5 10.71 113.85 -2.21
N ARG A 6 9.55 114.27 -2.77
CA ARG A 6 8.38 113.38 -2.94
C ARG A 6 8.59 112.37 -4.07
N ILE A 7 9.21 112.75 -5.18
CA ILE A 7 9.46 111.85 -6.32
C ILE A 7 10.49 110.79 -5.95
N ILE A 8 11.58 111.21 -5.29
CA ILE A 8 12.62 110.28 -4.80
C ILE A 8 12.01 109.33 -3.75
N LEU A 9 11.21 109.86 -2.81
CA LEU A 9 10.54 109.04 -1.79
C LEU A 9 9.52 108.07 -2.41
N PHE A 10 8.74 108.49 -3.41
CA PHE A 10 7.79 107.62 -4.13
C PHE A 10 8.51 106.45 -4.80
N SER A 11 9.61 106.72 -5.51
CA SER A 11 10.43 105.68 -6.15
C SER A 11 11.06 104.75 -5.11
N THR A 12 11.57 105.30 -4.01
CA THR A 12 12.15 104.51 -2.92
C THR A 12 11.10 103.63 -2.23
N LEU A 13 9.88 104.14 -2.03
CA LEU A 13 8.78 103.40 -1.43
C LEU A 13 8.24 102.33 -2.39
N LEU A 14 8.16 102.61 -3.69
CA LEU A 14 7.78 101.63 -4.71
C LEU A 14 8.83 100.51 -4.80
N ILE A 15 10.11 100.88 -4.76
CA ILE A 15 11.21 99.93 -4.66
C ILE A 15 11.09 99.13 -3.34
N GLY A 16 10.89 99.78 -2.19
CA GLY A 16 10.72 99.09 -0.91
C GLY A 16 9.52 98.14 -0.87
N ALA A 17 8.36 98.57 -1.40
CA ALA A 17 7.11 97.82 -1.38
C ALA A 17 7.19 96.51 -2.17
N LEU A 18 7.92 96.51 -3.31
CA LEU A 18 8.14 95.26 -4.07
C LEU A 18 9.44 94.54 -3.68
N HIS A 19 10.21 95.02 -2.68
CA HIS A 19 11.44 94.36 -2.21
C HIS A 19 11.17 93.15 -1.28
N GLY A 20 9.95 93.05 -0.74
CA GLY A 20 9.52 91.94 0.12
C GLY A 20 8.64 90.90 -0.55
N GLN A 21 8.40 91.03 -1.86
CA GLN A 21 7.72 90.00 -2.63
C GLN A 21 8.79 89.04 -3.13
N GLN A 22 8.79 87.80 -2.60
CA GLN A 22 9.46 86.69 -3.27
C GLN A 22 9.02 86.65 -4.75
N PRO A 23 9.80 86.07 -5.68
CA PRO A 23 9.31 85.83 -7.03
C PRO A 23 7.92 85.23 -6.89
N PHE A 24 6.89 85.97 -7.30
CA PHE A 24 5.53 85.49 -7.17
C PHE A 24 5.49 84.21 -7.97
N THR A 25 5.35 83.08 -7.28
CA THR A 25 5.04 81.82 -7.92
C THR A 25 3.80 82.07 -8.74
N VAL A 26 3.91 81.95 -10.05
CA VAL A 26 2.76 82.09 -10.95
C VAL A 26 1.70 81.12 -10.40
N PRO A 27 0.50 81.60 -10.02
CA PRO A 27 -0.53 80.70 -9.54
C PRO A 27 -0.81 79.66 -10.61
N ASP A 28 -1.07 78.40 -10.24
CA ASP A 28 -1.38 77.26 -11.14
C ASP A 28 -2.53 77.52 -12.17
N SER A 29 -3.15 78.70 -12.12
CA SER A 29 -3.92 79.25 -13.22
C SER A 29 -3.68 80.77 -13.33
N ALA A 30 -3.08 81.22 -14.43
CA ALA A 30 -3.00 82.63 -14.81
C ALA A 30 -4.42 83.22 -14.99
N SER A 31 -5.02 83.70 -13.90
CA SER A 31 -6.36 84.28 -13.92
C SER A 31 -6.35 85.65 -14.61
N VAL A 32 -7.50 86.06 -15.19
CA VAL A 32 -7.67 87.40 -15.77
C VAL A 32 -7.34 88.53 -14.77
N SER A 33 -7.44 88.26 -13.46
CA SER A 33 -7.02 89.19 -12.39
C SER A 33 -5.50 89.43 -12.40
N TYR A 34 -4.71 88.38 -12.58
CA TYR A 34 -3.24 88.46 -12.54
C TYR A 34 -2.66 89.23 -13.73
N LEU A 35 -3.25 89.08 -14.92
CA LEU A 35 -2.88 89.88 -16.10
C LEU A 35 -3.22 91.37 -15.93
N ALA A 36 -4.31 91.69 -15.23
CA ALA A 36 -4.68 93.08 -14.92
C ALA A 36 -3.76 93.70 -13.85
N GLU A 37 -3.38 92.92 -12.83
CA GLU A 37 -2.45 93.33 -11.77
C GLU A 37 -1.04 93.60 -12.31
N THR A 38 -0.51 92.70 -13.15
CA THR A 38 0.81 92.89 -13.80
C THR A 38 0.80 94.08 -14.76
N ALA A 39 -0.30 94.31 -15.50
CA ALA A 39 -0.43 95.49 -16.36
C ALA A 39 -0.50 96.81 -15.57
N ALA A 40 -1.19 96.83 -14.43
CA ALA A 40 -1.23 98.00 -13.54
C ALA A 40 0.16 98.31 -12.97
N MET A 41 0.90 97.28 -12.55
CA MET A 41 2.27 97.41 -12.05
C MET A 41 3.22 97.98 -13.11
N LEU A 42 3.10 97.54 -14.38
CA LEU A 42 3.88 98.10 -15.48
C LEU A 42 3.64 99.60 -15.69
N SER A 43 2.38 100.05 -15.56
CA SER A 43 2.04 101.47 -15.65
C SER A 43 2.66 102.29 -14.52
N GLU A 44 2.62 101.78 -13.28
CA GLU A 44 3.25 102.45 -12.13
C GLU A 44 4.77 102.54 -12.26
N LEU A 45 5.41 101.47 -12.79
CA LEU A 45 6.83 101.45 -13.07
C LEU A 45 7.22 102.43 -14.18
N ASP A 46 6.41 102.57 -15.23
CA ASP A 46 6.64 103.54 -16.31
C ASP A 46 6.60 104.99 -15.81
N GLU A 47 5.62 105.31 -14.96
CA GLU A 47 5.53 106.63 -14.33
C GLU A 47 6.76 106.92 -13.44
N ALA A 48 7.18 105.94 -12.64
CA ALA A 48 8.36 106.06 -11.80
C ALA A 48 9.65 106.22 -12.62
N ILE A 49 9.82 105.43 -13.69
CA ILE A 49 10.98 105.51 -14.60
C ILE A 49 11.05 106.89 -15.23
N ALA A 50 9.96 107.38 -15.85
CA ALA A 50 9.92 108.69 -16.49
C ALA A 50 10.22 109.83 -15.49
N ALA A 51 9.73 109.71 -14.25
CA ALA A 51 10.04 110.67 -13.20
C ALA A 51 11.52 110.68 -12.81
N ASN A 52 12.17 109.52 -12.68
CA ASN A 52 13.60 109.41 -12.39
C ASN A 52 14.48 109.90 -13.56
N GLU A 53 14.12 109.57 -14.81
CA GLU A 53 14.82 110.08 -16.01
C GLU A 53 14.76 111.61 -16.10
N ALA A 54 13.59 112.20 -15.80
CA ALA A 54 13.44 113.65 -15.74
C ALA A 54 14.29 114.29 -14.62
N LEU A 55 14.45 113.61 -13.48
CA LEU A 55 15.32 114.09 -12.41
C LEU A 55 16.79 114.08 -12.81
N ILE A 56 17.26 113.00 -13.45
CA ILE A 56 18.65 112.89 -13.92
C ILE A 56 18.92 113.93 -15.01
N THR A 57 17.98 114.15 -15.94
CA THR A 57 18.12 115.13 -17.03
C THR A 57 18.18 116.57 -16.51
N ASN A 58 17.33 116.91 -15.52
CA ASN A 58 17.27 118.27 -14.98
C ASN A 58 18.37 118.57 -13.96
N TYR A 59 18.91 117.53 -13.31
CA TYR A 59 19.92 117.65 -12.25
C TYR A 59 21.05 116.60 -12.45
N PRO A 60 21.84 116.67 -13.53
CA PRO A 60 22.81 115.62 -13.87
C PRO A 60 24.03 115.54 -12.95
N ASN A 61 24.33 116.61 -12.18
CA ASN A 61 25.52 116.70 -11.32
C ASN A 61 25.16 116.97 -9.85
N SER A 62 23.99 116.52 -9.38
CA SER A 62 23.59 116.72 -7.98
C SER A 62 24.06 115.59 -7.09
N ASP A 63 24.23 115.85 -5.79
CA ASP A 63 24.66 114.84 -4.82
C ASP A 63 23.71 113.62 -4.76
N PHE A 64 22.43 113.80 -5.10
CA PHE A 64 21.46 112.70 -5.16
C PHE A 64 21.42 111.96 -6.50
N THR A 65 22.10 112.45 -7.55
CA THR A 65 22.04 111.87 -8.90
C THR A 65 22.47 110.40 -8.94
N PRO A 66 23.57 109.98 -8.27
CA PRO A 66 23.95 108.56 -8.22
C PRO A 66 22.84 107.68 -7.62
N THR A 67 22.19 108.15 -6.55
CA THR A 67 21.09 107.43 -5.90
C THR A 67 19.88 107.31 -6.81
N VAL A 68 19.52 108.36 -7.54
CA VAL A 68 18.40 108.34 -8.50
C VAL A 68 18.72 107.46 -9.71
N MET A 69 19.98 107.42 -10.17
CA MET A 69 20.42 106.47 -11.20
C MET A 69 20.36 105.02 -10.74
N TYR A 70 20.73 104.74 -9.49
CA TYR A 70 20.57 103.42 -8.88
C TYR A 70 19.09 103.02 -8.78
N GLN A 71 18.23 103.94 -8.34
CA GLN A 71 16.78 103.72 -8.31
C GLN A 71 16.22 103.45 -9.71
N LEU A 72 16.66 104.21 -10.72
CA LEU A 72 16.27 104.00 -12.11
C LEU A 72 16.68 102.60 -12.60
N MET A 73 17.91 102.16 -12.30
CA MET A 73 18.37 100.80 -12.61
C MET A 73 17.47 99.74 -11.95
N GLU A 74 17.18 99.86 -10.66
CA GLU A 74 16.30 98.93 -9.95
C GLU A 74 14.85 98.94 -10.46
N LEU A 75 14.35 100.10 -10.89
CA LEU A 75 13.03 100.22 -11.54
C LEU A 75 13.01 99.51 -12.90
N HIS A 76 14.08 99.64 -13.70
CA HIS A 76 14.22 98.88 -14.95
C HIS A 76 14.32 97.37 -14.71
N TYR A 77 15.02 96.94 -13.65
CA TYR A 77 15.07 95.52 -13.26
C TYR A 77 13.68 94.98 -12.95
N ARG A 78 12.92 95.69 -12.11
CA ARG A 78 11.54 95.31 -11.75
C ARG A 78 10.61 95.35 -12.94
N LYS A 79 10.81 96.30 -13.85
CA LYS A 79 10.05 96.35 -15.10
C LYS A 79 10.36 95.15 -15.97
N ALA A 80 11.61 94.74 -16.10
CA ALA A 80 11.99 93.55 -16.85
C ALA A 80 11.35 92.28 -16.26
N ASP A 81 11.38 92.14 -14.93
CA ASP A 81 10.71 91.03 -14.23
C ASP A 81 9.19 91.08 -14.43
N ALA A 82 8.54 92.23 -14.20
CA ALA A 82 7.10 92.39 -14.42
C ALA A 82 6.68 92.12 -15.88
N ILE A 83 7.49 92.51 -16.86
CA ILE A 83 7.28 92.17 -18.29
C ILE A 83 7.35 90.65 -18.46
N TYR A 84 8.39 90.01 -17.93
CA TYR A 84 8.56 88.57 -18.03
C TYR A 84 7.39 87.82 -17.38
N GLN A 85 6.97 88.22 -16.17
CA GLN A 85 5.80 87.64 -15.50
C GLN A 85 4.52 87.83 -16.30
N HIS A 86 4.33 89.01 -16.90
CA HIS A 86 3.17 89.29 -17.74
C HIS A 86 3.17 88.43 -19.03
N GLU A 87 4.32 88.26 -19.66
CA GLU A 87 4.47 87.41 -20.85
C GLU A 87 4.41 85.91 -20.50
N MET A 88 4.89 85.49 -19.33
CA MET A 88 4.72 84.12 -18.83
C MET A 88 3.26 83.79 -18.55
N ALA A 89 2.52 84.70 -17.91
CA ALA A 89 1.08 84.51 -17.71
C ALA A 89 0.32 84.38 -19.03
N LYS A 90 0.71 85.15 -20.07
CA LYS A 90 0.17 84.97 -21.43
C LYS A 90 0.59 83.64 -22.06
N TYR A 91 1.84 83.24 -21.87
CA TYR A 91 2.36 81.97 -22.36
C TYR A 91 1.62 80.79 -21.76
N GLU A 92 1.41 80.76 -20.44
CA GLU A 92 0.65 79.72 -19.76
C GLU A 92 -0.80 79.69 -20.22
N GLN A 93 -1.45 80.85 -20.35
CA GLN A 93 -2.81 80.92 -20.90
C GLN A 93 -2.87 80.38 -22.33
N ALA A 94 -1.88 80.71 -23.16
CA ALA A 94 -1.77 80.17 -24.51
C ALA A 94 -1.44 78.66 -24.51
N LEU A 95 -0.63 78.17 -23.57
CA LEU A 95 -0.25 76.77 -23.46
C LEU A 95 -1.47 75.92 -23.07
N ASP A 96 -2.26 76.40 -22.10
CA ASP A 96 -3.54 75.80 -21.72
C ASP A 96 -4.55 75.76 -22.88
N GLU A 97 -4.66 76.84 -23.67
CA GLU A 97 -5.52 76.85 -24.88
C GLU A 97 -4.97 75.95 -26.01
N PHE A 98 -3.64 75.75 -26.10
CA PHE A 98 -3.00 74.79 -26.98
C PHE A 98 -3.26 73.34 -26.55
N ASP A 99 -3.10 73.01 -25.26
CA ASP A 99 -3.39 71.69 -24.68
C ASP A 99 -4.88 71.33 -24.81
N LYS A 100 -5.76 72.33 -24.78
CA LYS A 100 -7.21 72.22 -25.09
C LYS A 100 -7.52 72.14 -26.59
N GLY A 101 -6.51 72.18 -27.46
CA GLY A 101 -6.63 72.03 -28.92
C GLY A 101 -7.20 73.24 -29.67
N ARG A 102 -7.25 74.42 -29.04
CA ARG A 102 -7.82 75.65 -29.62
C ARG A 102 -6.78 76.54 -30.30
N LEU A 103 -5.49 76.29 -30.05
CA LEU A 103 -4.36 76.85 -30.80
C LEU A 103 -3.68 75.76 -31.62
N ALA A 104 -3.27 76.09 -32.84
CA ALA A 104 -2.64 75.15 -33.78
C ALA A 104 -1.12 75.00 -33.61
N MET A 105 -0.48 75.93 -32.90
CA MET A 105 0.97 75.95 -32.67
C MET A 105 1.23 76.15 -31.18
N GLN A 106 2.22 75.42 -30.65
CA GLN A 106 2.66 75.57 -29.27
C GLN A 106 3.23 76.98 -29.08
N PRO A 107 2.85 77.71 -28.01
CA PRO A 107 3.41 79.02 -27.74
C PRO A 107 4.90 78.92 -27.43
N THR A 108 5.66 79.98 -27.71
CA THR A 108 7.10 80.05 -27.42
C THR A 108 7.32 80.54 -26.00
N LEU A 109 8.18 79.84 -25.24
CA LEU A 109 8.54 80.23 -23.87
C LEU A 109 9.19 81.63 -23.88
N PRO A 110 8.63 82.64 -23.18
CA PRO A 110 9.27 83.95 -23.09
C PRO A 110 10.66 83.89 -22.45
N SER A 111 11.54 84.81 -22.85
CA SER A 111 12.82 85.06 -22.17
C SER A 111 12.81 86.46 -21.55
N VAL A 112 13.45 86.59 -20.39
CA VAL A 112 13.62 87.90 -19.74
C VAL A 112 14.75 88.68 -20.41
N SER A 113 14.54 89.98 -20.64
CA SER A 113 15.58 90.89 -21.14
C SER A 113 15.89 91.96 -20.11
N TYR A 114 17.13 91.95 -19.62
CA TYR A 114 17.64 92.93 -18.64
C TYR A 114 18.49 94.04 -19.26
N GLU A 115 18.49 94.18 -20.59
CA GLU A 115 19.33 95.16 -21.31
C GLU A 115 19.21 96.59 -20.75
N PRO A 116 18.01 97.14 -20.45
CA PRO A 116 17.89 98.48 -19.86
C PRO A 116 18.53 98.57 -18.47
N THR A 117 18.35 97.54 -17.63
CA THR A 117 18.95 97.47 -16.29
C THR A 117 20.47 97.48 -16.38
N ILE A 118 21.03 96.65 -17.25
CA ILE A 118 22.47 96.51 -17.43
C ILE A 118 23.05 97.82 -18.00
N GLN A 119 22.37 98.44 -18.96
CA GLN A 119 22.78 99.74 -19.52
C GLN A 119 22.80 100.83 -18.43
N ARG A 120 21.73 100.97 -17.64
CA ARG A 120 21.69 101.98 -16.56
C ARG A 120 22.72 101.70 -15.47
N GLY A 121 22.93 100.43 -15.12
CA GLY A 121 23.96 100.04 -14.16
C GLY A 121 25.39 100.33 -14.65
N THR A 122 25.68 100.08 -15.93
CA THR A 122 26.99 100.38 -16.53
C THR A 122 27.23 101.89 -16.67
N GLU A 123 26.21 102.66 -17.05
CA GLU A 123 26.24 104.13 -17.03
C GLU A 123 26.57 104.66 -15.62
N LEU A 124 25.93 104.10 -14.58
CA LEU A 124 26.18 104.46 -13.19
C LEU A 124 27.61 104.12 -12.73
N LEU A 125 28.12 102.93 -13.07
CA LEU A 125 29.50 102.52 -12.76
C LEU A 125 30.53 103.46 -13.41
N ASN A 126 30.28 103.91 -14.64
CA ASN A 126 31.19 104.77 -15.39
C ASN A 126 31.14 106.23 -14.92
N ALA A 127 29.93 106.74 -14.65
CA ALA A 127 29.73 108.14 -14.27
C ALA A 127 30.11 108.42 -12.81
N PHE A 128 29.95 107.43 -11.92
CA PHE A 128 30.13 107.59 -10.48
C PHE A 128 30.95 106.43 -9.86
N PRO A 129 32.24 106.29 -10.19
CA PRO A 129 33.08 105.16 -9.79
C PRO A 129 33.40 105.09 -8.29
N THR A 130 32.96 106.07 -7.49
CA THR A 130 33.19 106.14 -6.03
C THR A 130 31.89 106.15 -5.22
N ALA A 131 30.74 105.78 -5.82
CA ALA A 131 29.48 105.74 -5.08
C ALA A 131 29.48 104.63 -4.01
N GLU A 132 28.83 104.87 -2.86
CA GLU A 132 28.89 103.95 -1.72
C GLU A 132 28.14 102.61 -1.94
N PHE A 133 27.30 102.52 -2.97
CA PHE A 133 26.46 101.34 -3.28
C PHE A 133 26.88 100.64 -4.58
N LEU A 134 28.11 100.85 -5.06
CA LEU A 134 28.58 100.21 -6.30
C LEU A 134 28.64 98.69 -6.21
N ASP A 135 28.78 98.14 -5.01
CA ASP A 135 28.67 96.71 -4.76
C ASP A 135 27.29 96.17 -5.17
N LYS A 136 26.19 96.85 -4.79
CA LYS A 136 24.82 96.52 -5.20
C LYS A 136 24.63 96.62 -6.71
N VAL A 137 25.26 97.61 -7.34
CA VAL A 137 25.20 97.80 -8.80
C VAL A 137 25.93 96.67 -9.52
N LEU A 138 27.15 96.34 -9.09
CA LEU A 138 27.93 95.22 -9.63
C LEU A 138 27.19 93.90 -9.46
N TYR A 139 26.65 93.62 -8.28
CA TYR A 139 25.85 92.43 -8.02
C TYR A 139 24.63 92.37 -8.95
N ARG A 140 23.85 93.46 -9.05
CA ARG A 140 22.64 93.48 -9.87
C ARG A 140 22.94 93.22 -11.35
N ILE A 141 23.98 93.85 -11.90
CA ILE A 141 24.40 93.63 -13.29
C ILE A 141 24.83 92.17 -13.49
N ALA A 142 25.67 91.66 -12.58
CA ALA A 142 26.13 90.27 -12.64
C ALA A 142 24.96 89.28 -12.57
N TYR A 143 24.03 89.51 -11.64
CA TYR A 143 22.82 88.71 -11.49
C TYR A 143 21.94 88.76 -12.74
N CYS A 144 21.73 89.94 -13.33
CA CYS A 144 20.98 90.09 -14.59
C CYS A 144 21.61 89.29 -15.74
N TYR A 145 22.93 89.35 -15.91
CA TYR A 145 23.62 88.54 -16.91
C TYR A 145 23.51 87.03 -16.61
N PHE A 146 23.62 86.65 -15.35
CA PHE A 146 23.50 85.26 -14.92
C PHE A 146 22.10 84.69 -15.22
N GLU A 147 21.04 85.41 -14.83
CA GLU A 147 19.64 85.04 -15.06
C GLU A 147 19.23 85.07 -16.54
N ALA A 148 19.83 85.96 -17.34
CA ALA A 148 19.62 86.00 -18.78
C ALA A 148 20.26 84.81 -19.53
N GLY A 149 20.98 83.93 -18.83
CA GLY A 149 21.74 82.83 -19.43
C GLY A 149 23.10 83.25 -20.01
N GLU A 150 23.42 84.54 -20.01
CA GLU A 150 24.70 85.11 -20.42
C GLU A 150 25.77 84.99 -19.31
N LYS A 151 25.91 83.78 -18.77
CA LYS A 151 26.73 83.47 -17.58
C LYS A 151 28.20 83.88 -17.69
N MET A 152 28.77 83.94 -18.89
CA MET A 152 30.16 84.43 -19.05
C MET A 152 30.29 85.93 -18.85
N SER A 153 29.26 86.70 -19.22
CA SER A 153 29.23 88.15 -19.03
C SER A 153 29.12 88.50 -17.54
N SER A 154 28.48 87.65 -16.72
CA SER A 154 28.38 87.88 -15.27
C SER A 154 29.70 87.63 -14.51
N VAL A 155 30.60 86.78 -15.03
CA VAL A 155 31.90 86.46 -14.39
C VAL A 155 32.70 87.73 -14.10
N GLU A 156 32.77 88.66 -15.06
CA GLU A 156 33.52 89.90 -14.89
C GLU A 156 32.97 90.74 -13.72
N TYR A 157 31.65 90.90 -13.64
CA TYR A 157 31.01 91.73 -12.64
C TYR A 157 31.01 91.08 -11.24
N PHE A 158 30.79 89.77 -11.14
CA PHE A 158 30.96 89.05 -9.87
C PHE A 158 32.42 89.08 -9.39
N SER A 159 33.40 88.91 -10.30
CA SER A 159 34.82 88.97 -9.95
C SER A 159 35.23 90.37 -9.46
N ARG A 160 34.73 91.42 -10.13
CA ARG A 160 34.94 92.82 -9.69
C ARG A 160 34.32 93.10 -8.32
N LEU A 161 33.13 92.56 -8.05
CA LEU A 161 32.50 92.67 -6.73
C LEU A 161 33.37 92.05 -5.65
N ILE A 162 33.84 90.82 -5.85
CA ILE A 162 34.66 90.11 -4.85
C ILE A 162 36.01 90.79 -4.65
N ALA A 163 36.64 91.30 -5.72
CA ALA A 163 37.96 91.92 -5.65
C ALA A 163 37.95 93.32 -5.04
N ASN A 164 36.93 94.13 -5.36
CA ASN A 164 36.91 95.55 -5.00
C ASN A 164 36.02 95.87 -3.79
N HIS A 165 35.11 94.97 -3.41
CA HIS A 165 34.18 95.14 -2.29
C HIS A 165 34.15 93.91 -1.37
N PRO A 166 35.27 93.56 -0.71
CA PRO A 166 35.38 92.36 0.13
C PRO A 166 34.46 92.38 1.37
N GLU A 167 33.96 93.56 1.77
CA GLU A 167 32.99 93.76 2.84
C GLU A 167 31.52 93.70 2.39
N SER A 168 31.24 93.53 1.09
CA SER A 168 29.87 93.49 0.58
C SER A 168 29.11 92.26 1.07
N GLN A 169 27.85 92.46 1.45
CA GLN A 169 26.92 91.37 1.81
C GLN A 169 26.61 90.39 0.66
N TYR A 170 26.94 90.76 -0.58
CA TYR A 170 26.72 89.92 -1.77
C TYR A 170 27.96 89.11 -2.16
N LYS A 171 29.09 89.28 -1.47
CA LYS A 171 30.37 88.67 -1.86
C LYS A 171 30.29 87.14 -1.85
N GLU A 172 29.70 86.57 -0.82
CA GLU A 172 29.58 85.12 -0.64
C GLU A 172 28.68 84.50 -1.70
N GLU A 173 27.54 85.14 -2.00
CA GLU A 173 26.67 84.72 -3.10
C GLU A 173 27.36 84.87 -4.46
N ALA A 174 28.00 86.01 -4.73
CA ALA A 174 28.75 86.21 -5.98
C ALA A 174 29.83 85.15 -6.17
N ARG A 175 30.51 84.74 -5.10
CA ARG A 175 31.52 83.67 -5.11
C ARG A 175 30.88 82.32 -5.39
N PHE A 176 29.75 82.01 -4.75
CA PHE A 176 28.99 80.80 -5.04
C PHE A 176 28.56 80.75 -6.51
N ARG A 177 27.91 81.81 -7.03
CA ARG A 177 27.47 81.90 -8.44
C ARG A 177 28.63 81.77 -9.41
N LEU A 178 29.79 82.36 -9.14
CA LEU A 178 31.01 82.15 -9.94
C LEU A 178 31.42 80.67 -9.98
N GLY A 179 31.41 80.00 -8.82
CA GLY A 179 31.63 78.56 -8.75
C GLY A 179 30.62 77.80 -9.60
N GLU A 180 29.33 78.18 -9.59
CA GLU A 180 28.28 77.53 -10.39
C GLU A 180 28.55 77.66 -11.89
N ILE A 181 28.97 78.85 -12.34
CA ILE A 181 29.30 79.11 -13.75
C ILE A 181 30.43 78.20 -14.21
N HIS A 182 31.52 78.10 -13.44
CA HIS A 182 32.64 77.21 -13.77
C HIS A 182 32.24 75.74 -13.73
N PHE A 183 31.43 75.35 -12.74
CA PHE A 183 30.93 73.99 -12.57
C PHE A 183 30.08 73.53 -13.77
N GLU A 184 29.13 74.35 -14.21
CA GLU A 184 28.30 74.05 -15.39
C GLU A 184 29.09 74.00 -16.70
N LYS A 185 30.26 74.64 -16.74
CA LYS A 185 31.19 74.56 -17.88
C LYS A 185 32.14 73.36 -17.80
N HIS A 186 31.96 72.48 -16.81
CA HIS A 186 32.83 71.34 -16.53
C HIS A 186 34.28 71.75 -16.22
N GLN A 187 34.49 72.99 -15.76
CA GLN A 187 35.77 73.52 -15.29
C GLN A 187 35.89 73.24 -13.80
N TYR A 188 36.06 71.97 -13.47
CA TYR A 188 35.92 71.48 -12.10
C TYR A 188 37.07 71.90 -11.19
N GLU A 189 38.29 72.03 -11.71
CA GLU A 189 39.43 72.52 -10.94
C GLU A 189 39.23 73.97 -10.48
N GLU A 190 38.76 74.84 -11.37
CA GLU A 190 38.42 76.22 -11.06
C GLU A 190 37.23 76.32 -10.11
N ALA A 191 36.18 75.55 -10.37
CA ALA A 191 35.01 75.48 -9.48
C ALA A 191 35.42 75.02 -8.07
N ALA A 192 36.24 73.97 -7.95
CA ALA A 192 36.73 73.48 -6.67
C ALA A 192 37.56 74.54 -5.92
N ALA A 193 38.41 75.28 -6.62
CA ALA A 193 39.18 76.38 -6.02
C ALA A 193 38.26 77.49 -5.48
N ILE A 194 37.20 77.84 -6.21
CA ILE A 194 36.23 78.87 -5.80
C ILE A 194 35.38 78.40 -4.62
N TYR A 195 34.83 77.18 -4.66
CA TYR A 195 34.02 76.64 -3.57
C TYR A 195 34.85 76.39 -2.31
N SER A 196 36.06 75.83 -2.41
CA SER A 196 36.94 75.66 -1.25
C SER A 196 37.30 77.00 -0.59
N ASN A 197 37.50 78.07 -1.39
CA ASN A 197 37.72 79.40 -0.86
C ASN A 197 36.47 79.99 -0.19
N LEU A 198 35.28 79.73 -0.73
CA LEU A 198 34.02 80.13 -0.11
C LEU A 198 33.87 79.49 1.28
N LEU A 199 34.19 78.20 1.42
CA LEU A 199 33.94 77.41 2.62
C LEU A 199 34.95 77.62 3.77
N LEU A 200 35.98 78.45 3.61
CA LEU A 200 36.99 78.67 4.66
C LEU A 200 36.41 79.32 5.95
N ASP A 201 35.50 80.29 5.80
CA ASP A 201 34.96 81.10 6.91
C ASP A 201 33.44 81.38 6.73
N TYR A 202 32.72 80.55 5.97
CA TYR A 202 31.32 80.77 5.60
C TYR A 202 30.42 79.65 6.11
N ASP A 203 29.28 79.99 6.72
CA ASP A 203 28.25 79.08 7.24
C ASP A 203 26.83 79.49 6.79
N GLY A 204 26.72 80.29 5.72
CA GLY A 204 25.44 80.83 5.24
C GLY A 204 24.66 79.89 4.28
N PRO A 205 23.58 80.40 3.64
CA PRO A 205 22.63 79.57 2.88
C PRO A 205 23.21 78.70 1.76
N PHE A 206 24.37 79.07 1.20
CA PHE A 206 25.00 78.32 0.10
C PHE A 206 25.96 77.22 0.58
N PHE A 207 26.16 77.06 1.89
CA PHE A 207 27.18 76.19 2.46
C PHE A 207 27.08 74.73 1.98
N ASN A 208 25.92 74.10 2.17
CA ASN A 208 25.70 72.69 1.80
C ASN A 208 25.76 72.44 0.30
N MET A 209 25.22 73.36 -0.50
CA MET A 209 25.32 73.26 -1.96
C MET A 209 26.75 73.50 -2.46
N ALA A 210 27.51 74.39 -1.81
CA ALA A 210 28.92 74.62 -2.13
C ALA A 210 29.78 73.39 -1.77
N LEU A 211 29.53 72.74 -0.63
CA LEU A 211 30.17 71.47 -0.26
C LEU A 211 29.85 70.35 -1.23
N TYR A 212 28.58 70.19 -1.62
CA TYR A 212 28.16 69.20 -2.60
C TYR A 212 28.86 69.42 -3.96
N LYS A 213 28.82 70.64 -4.48
CA LYS A 213 29.47 70.99 -5.76
C LYS A 213 31.00 70.91 -5.67
N LEU A 214 31.60 71.19 -4.51
CA LEU A 214 33.02 70.96 -4.27
C LEU A 214 33.36 69.47 -4.32
N GLY A 215 32.61 68.62 -3.61
CA GLY A 215 32.76 67.17 -3.63
C GLY A 215 32.66 66.60 -5.05
N TRP A 216 31.66 67.05 -5.80
CA TRP A 216 31.45 66.63 -7.19
C TRP A 216 32.56 67.11 -8.13
N SER A 217 33.08 68.32 -7.90
CA SER A 217 34.24 68.84 -8.63
C SER A 217 35.50 68.00 -8.37
N TYR A 218 35.73 67.59 -7.11
CA TYR A 218 36.83 66.66 -6.79
C TYR A 218 36.62 65.27 -7.36
N TYR A 219 35.39 64.75 -7.35
CA TYR A 219 35.04 63.47 -7.96
C TYR A 219 35.34 63.46 -9.47
N ASN A 220 34.89 64.47 -10.21
CA ASN A 220 35.11 64.57 -11.66
C ASN A 220 36.57 64.83 -12.05
N THR A 221 37.42 65.23 -11.10
CA THR A 221 38.87 65.40 -11.28
C THR A 221 39.68 64.24 -10.70
N ASN A 222 39.03 63.13 -10.34
CA ASN A 222 39.60 61.91 -9.75
C ASN A 222 40.36 62.13 -8.43
N GLN A 223 40.07 63.22 -7.72
CA GLN A 223 40.60 63.52 -6.39
C GLN A 223 39.68 62.93 -5.31
N TYR A 224 39.53 61.60 -5.34
CA TYR A 224 38.52 60.88 -4.55
C TYR A 224 38.71 61.03 -3.03
N ASP A 225 39.95 61.16 -2.54
CA ASP A 225 40.26 61.43 -1.13
C ASP A 225 39.68 62.77 -0.65
N LYS A 226 39.80 63.81 -1.49
CA LYS A 226 39.22 65.13 -1.22
C LYS A 226 37.70 65.13 -1.40
N ALA A 227 37.19 64.40 -2.40
CA ALA A 227 35.76 64.25 -2.63
C ALA A 227 35.07 63.58 -1.42
N ILE A 228 35.63 62.47 -0.92
CA ILE A 228 35.17 61.79 0.30
C ILE A 228 35.13 62.76 1.47
N SER A 229 36.20 63.53 1.68
CA SER A 229 36.27 64.49 2.79
C SER A 229 35.17 65.56 2.68
N ALA A 230 34.92 66.11 1.48
CA ALA A 230 33.89 67.11 1.26
C ALA A 230 32.46 66.55 1.44
N PHE A 231 32.19 65.36 0.90
CA PHE A 231 30.88 64.72 1.04
C PHE A 231 30.60 64.21 2.46
N ILE A 232 31.60 63.70 3.18
CA ILE A 232 31.44 63.30 4.58
C ILE A 232 31.16 64.52 5.45
N PHE A 233 31.87 65.63 5.21
CA PHE A 233 31.59 66.88 5.92
C PHE A 233 30.16 67.37 5.65
N LEU A 234 29.70 67.27 4.40
CA LEU A 234 28.30 67.56 4.05
C LEU A 234 27.31 66.63 4.79
N ILE A 235 27.59 65.33 4.86
CA ILE A 235 26.74 64.37 5.60
C ILE A 235 26.70 64.73 7.09
N ASP A 236 27.83 65.07 7.69
CA ASP A 236 27.93 65.48 9.10
C ASP A 236 27.10 66.74 9.38
N ASP A 237 27.20 67.77 8.52
CA ASP A 237 26.45 69.03 8.65
C ASP A 237 24.94 68.80 8.52
N LEU A 238 24.53 68.09 7.46
CA LEU A 238 23.11 67.77 7.21
C LEU A 238 22.53 66.92 8.34
N SER A 239 23.31 66.00 8.92
CA SER A 239 22.86 65.18 10.05
C SER A 239 22.62 66.02 11.30
N GLN A 240 23.53 66.95 11.63
CA GLN A 240 23.37 67.88 12.76
C GLN A 240 22.17 68.81 12.55
N ALA A 241 21.97 69.33 11.34
CA ALA A 241 20.83 70.17 11.01
C ALA A 241 19.49 69.41 11.09
N ALA A 242 19.47 68.13 10.70
CA ALA A 242 18.28 67.28 10.77
C ALA A 242 17.88 66.95 12.22
N GLU A 243 18.84 66.75 13.12
CA GLU A 243 18.58 66.54 14.56
C GLU A 243 18.00 67.80 15.22
N ALA A 244 18.37 68.99 14.75
CA ALA A 244 17.92 70.27 15.29
C ALA A 244 16.53 70.73 14.78
N SER A 245 15.93 70.07 13.77
CA SER A 245 14.72 70.55 13.08
C SER A 245 13.49 69.65 13.27
N THR A 246 12.32 70.27 13.50
CA THR A 246 11.05 69.55 13.81
C THR A 246 10.10 69.30 12.64
N ASP A 247 10.26 69.88 11.45
CA ASP A 247 9.39 69.55 10.29
C ASP A 247 9.90 70.05 8.91
N SER A 248 9.29 69.48 7.85
CA SER A 248 9.34 69.73 6.38
C SER A 248 10.68 69.95 5.65
N LEU A 249 11.72 70.50 6.28
CA LEU A 249 13.07 70.65 5.70
C LEU A 249 13.85 69.34 5.66
N LYS A 250 13.30 68.26 6.23
CA LYS A 250 13.91 66.93 6.25
C LYS A 250 14.01 66.29 4.86
N GLY A 251 13.10 66.60 3.93
CA GLY A 251 13.05 65.97 2.60
C GLY A 251 14.26 66.31 1.73
N GLU A 252 14.44 67.60 1.41
CA GLU A 252 15.57 68.06 0.57
C GLU A 252 16.94 67.78 1.20
N SER A 253 17.05 67.84 2.55
CA SER A 253 18.28 67.47 3.25
C SER A 253 18.57 65.96 3.20
N SER A 254 17.52 65.14 3.13
CA SER A 254 17.65 63.68 3.06
C SER A 254 18.15 63.24 1.68
N ASP A 255 17.58 63.80 0.61
CA ASP A 255 17.98 63.47 -0.76
C ASP A 255 19.46 63.82 -1.00
N LEU A 256 19.89 65.01 -0.59
CA LEU A 256 21.27 65.45 -0.73
C LEU A 256 22.25 64.59 0.11
N ARG A 257 21.81 64.14 1.29
CA ARG A 257 22.59 63.24 2.15
C ARG A 257 22.74 61.85 1.52
N GLU A 258 21.67 61.29 0.96
CA GLU A 258 21.70 59.98 0.29
C GLU A 258 22.58 60.00 -0.96
N GLU A 259 22.51 61.08 -1.75
CA GLU A 259 23.41 61.28 -2.88
C GLU A 259 24.87 61.39 -2.43
N ALA A 260 25.15 62.14 -1.36
CA ALA A 260 26.51 62.24 -0.82
C ALA A 260 27.04 60.88 -0.34
N VAL A 261 26.23 60.07 0.34
CA VAL A 261 26.60 58.68 0.72
C VAL A 261 26.92 57.84 -0.50
N THR A 262 26.14 57.99 -1.57
CA THR A 262 26.38 57.29 -2.84
C THR A 262 27.71 57.68 -3.46
N TYR A 263 28.01 58.97 -3.55
CA TYR A 263 29.30 59.42 -4.07
C TYR A 263 30.49 59.01 -3.20
N VAL A 264 30.32 58.99 -1.87
CA VAL A 264 31.36 58.45 -0.96
C VAL A 264 31.61 56.98 -1.24
N ALA A 265 30.55 56.16 -1.40
CA ALA A 265 30.69 54.76 -1.76
C ALA A 265 31.38 54.57 -3.12
N GLU A 266 31.01 55.35 -4.15
CA GLU A 266 31.68 55.33 -5.45
C GLU A 266 33.17 55.69 -5.33
N CYS A 267 33.51 56.75 -4.59
CA CYS A 267 34.90 57.14 -4.36
C CYS A 267 35.71 56.03 -3.68
N PHE A 268 35.13 55.35 -2.68
CA PHE A 268 35.80 54.21 -2.05
C PHE A 268 35.96 53.05 -3.03
N ALA A 269 34.96 52.76 -3.86
CA ALA A 269 35.06 51.72 -4.89
C ALA A 269 36.25 51.98 -5.83
N GLU A 270 36.49 53.23 -6.23
CA GLU A 270 37.62 53.61 -7.10
C GLU A 270 38.98 53.64 -6.37
N LEU A 271 39.03 53.94 -5.07
CA LEU A 271 40.29 54.01 -4.30
C LEU A 271 40.82 52.64 -3.85
N GLY A 272 39.95 51.65 -3.67
CA GLY A 272 40.35 50.30 -3.21
C GLY A 272 39.33 49.58 -2.32
N GLY A 273 38.08 50.02 -2.33
CA GLY A 273 36.91 49.32 -1.80
C GLY A 273 36.79 49.33 -0.27
N ALA A 274 36.06 48.34 0.23
CA ALA A 274 35.60 48.28 1.62
C ALA A 274 36.71 48.33 2.67
N ARG A 275 37.90 47.79 2.38
CA ARG A 275 39.04 47.82 3.32
C ARG A 275 39.60 49.23 3.53
N ILE A 276 39.55 50.08 2.49
CA ILE A 276 39.93 51.48 2.63
C ILE A 276 38.84 52.24 3.38
N ALA A 277 37.56 51.96 3.07
CA ALA A 277 36.43 52.53 3.81
C ALA A 277 36.50 52.21 5.31
N GLU A 278 36.78 50.96 5.70
CA GLU A 278 36.96 50.55 7.10
C GLU A 278 38.05 51.37 7.79
N ARG A 279 39.27 51.38 7.25
CA ARG A 279 40.39 52.13 7.85
C ARG A 279 40.12 53.63 7.93
N PHE A 280 39.46 54.19 6.93
CA PHE A 280 39.12 55.60 6.90
C PHE A 280 38.10 55.94 8.00
N LEU A 281 37.02 55.16 8.10
CA LEU A 281 35.96 55.38 9.08
C LEU A 281 36.41 55.06 10.51
N GLU A 282 37.25 54.04 10.72
CA GLU A 282 37.86 53.75 12.03
C GLU A 282 38.64 54.95 12.59
N ASN A 283 39.41 55.63 11.74
CA ASN A 283 40.17 56.82 12.16
C ASN A 283 39.28 58.01 12.54
N MET A 284 38.04 58.07 12.03
CA MET A 284 37.07 59.12 12.33
C MET A 284 36.24 58.85 13.59
N GLY A 285 36.29 57.62 14.12
CA GLY A 285 35.37 57.14 15.14
C GLY A 285 34.02 56.71 14.56
N GLU A 286 33.27 55.91 15.32
CA GLU A 286 31.99 55.37 14.86
C GLU A 286 30.94 56.48 14.65
N LYS A 287 30.39 56.57 13.44
CA LYS A 287 29.37 57.55 13.03
C LYS A 287 28.13 56.83 12.49
N GLU A 288 26.97 57.44 12.64
CA GLU A 288 25.69 56.81 12.25
C GLU A 288 25.60 56.44 10.75
N TYR A 289 26.22 57.23 9.88
CA TYR A 289 26.21 56.99 8.43
C TYR A 289 27.25 55.95 7.98
N SER A 290 28.16 55.51 8.85
CA SER A 290 29.22 54.56 8.49
C SER A 290 28.61 53.27 7.93
N GLY A 291 27.55 52.74 8.56
CA GLY A 291 26.84 51.56 8.06
C GLY A 291 26.18 51.77 6.70
N ALA A 292 25.61 52.95 6.46
CA ALA A 292 24.96 53.29 5.18
C ALA A 292 25.96 53.32 4.02
N ILE A 293 27.19 53.80 4.26
CA ILE A 293 28.27 53.76 3.25
C ILE A 293 28.61 52.33 2.85
N PHE A 294 28.76 51.41 3.82
CA PHE A 294 29.05 50.01 3.51
C PHE A 294 27.90 49.33 2.77
N ILE A 295 26.65 49.59 3.15
CA ILE A 295 25.47 49.08 2.43
C ILE A 295 25.51 49.56 0.97
N ARG A 296 25.65 50.87 0.75
CA ARG A 296 25.64 51.43 -0.61
C ARG A 296 26.84 50.97 -1.44
N LEU A 297 28.02 50.80 -0.82
CA LEU A 297 29.19 50.24 -1.48
C LEU A 297 28.97 48.79 -1.92
N GLY A 298 28.36 47.95 -1.05
CA GLY A 298 27.99 46.58 -1.41
C GLY A 298 26.98 46.54 -2.55
N GLU A 299 25.94 47.38 -2.51
CA GLU A 299 24.94 47.50 -3.57
C GLU A 299 25.54 47.96 -4.89
N LEU A 300 26.45 48.93 -4.86
CA LEU A 300 27.19 49.38 -6.03
C LEU A 300 28.01 48.24 -6.66
N TYR A 301 28.66 47.42 -5.84
CA TYR A 301 29.36 46.24 -6.35
C TYR A 301 28.39 45.22 -6.96
N GLU A 302 27.21 45.00 -6.38
CA GLU A 302 26.17 44.16 -6.98
C GLU A 302 25.68 44.70 -8.33
N GLU A 303 25.41 46.01 -8.43
CA GLU A 303 25.01 46.70 -9.67
C GLU A 303 26.06 46.53 -10.77
N ARG A 304 27.34 46.50 -10.39
CA ARG A 304 28.48 46.28 -11.27
C ARG A 304 28.81 44.78 -11.49
N ASN A 305 28.04 43.85 -10.93
CA ASN A 305 28.24 42.39 -10.95
C ASN A 305 29.52 41.88 -10.25
N PHE A 306 30.13 42.68 -9.37
CA PHE A 306 31.24 42.30 -8.50
C PHE A 306 30.71 41.64 -7.21
N TYR A 307 30.12 40.46 -7.35
CA TYR A 307 29.35 39.83 -6.28
C TYR A 307 30.19 39.34 -5.09
N GLU A 308 31.46 38.93 -5.32
CA GLU A 308 32.36 38.54 -4.22
C GLU A 308 32.79 39.77 -3.41
N GLU A 309 33.13 40.87 -4.08
CA GLU A 309 33.48 42.15 -3.45
C GLU A 309 32.30 42.74 -2.67
N ALA A 310 31.07 42.62 -3.20
CA ALA A 310 29.86 42.98 -2.47
C ALA A 310 29.71 42.17 -1.18
N SER A 311 29.88 40.84 -1.27
CA SER A 311 29.78 39.92 -0.12
C SER A 311 30.82 40.26 0.95
N GLN A 312 32.09 40.45 0.55
CA GLN A 312 33.17 40.85 1.46
C GLN A 312 32.92 42.23 2.11
N THR A 313 32.27 43.15 1.39
CA THR A 313 31.89 44.46 1.92
C THR A 313 30.86 44.33 3.05
N TYR A 314 29.83 43.51 2.84
CA TYR A 314 28.83 43.23 3.86
C TYR A 314 29.40 42.42 5.03
N GLU A 315 30.31 41.47 4.80
CA GLU A 315 31.01 40.75 5.87
C GLU A 315 31.77 41.70 6.79
N LEU A 316 32.46 42.68 6.20
CA LEU A 316 33.19 43.69 6.94
C LEU A 316 32.25 44.57 7.78
N MET A 317 31.11 44.96 7.19
CA MET A 317 30.06 45.69 7.90
C MET A 317 29.54 44.89 9.11
N LEU A 318 29.22 43.60 8.94
CA LEU A 318 28.70 42.77 10.03
C LEU A 318 29.76 42.44 11.10
N LYS A 319 31.04 42.46 10.75
CA LYS A 319 32.12 42.37 11.74
C LYS A 319 32.16 43.61 12.66
N ILE A 320 31.82 44.78 12.14
CA ILE A 320 31.78 46.04 12.91
C ILE A 320 30.46 46.16 13.70
N TRP A 321 29.32 45.85 13.07
CA TRP A 321 27.98 45.93 13.67
C TRP A 321 27.24 44.59 13.71
N PRO A 322 27.73 43.60 14.48
CA PRO A 322 27.18 42.24 14.50
C PRO A 322 25.76 42.16 15.07
N PHE A 323 25.33 43.16 15.86
CA PHE A 323 24.01 43.21 16.50
C PHE A 323 23.05 44.22 15.85
N SER A 324 23.30 44.62 14.60
CA SER A 324 22.33 45.42 13.86
C SER A 324 21.00 44.65 13.70
N PRO A 325 19.82 45.30 13.84
CA PRO A 325 18.53 44.64 13.63
C PRO A 325 18.37 44.02 12.23
N ARG A 326 19.04 44.60 11.22
CA ARG A 326 19.02 44.11 9.82
C ARG A 326 20.19 43.15 9.49
N ALA A 327 20.95 42.73 10.49
CA ALA A 327 22.11 41.86 10.29
C ALA A 327 21.77 40.52 9.60
N PRO A 328 20.64 39.84 9.90
CA PRO A 328 20.22 38.65 9.16
C PRO A 328 19.99 38.92 7.68
N GLU A 329 19.33 40.01 7.30
CA GLU A 329 19.11 40.36 5.91
C GLU A 329 20.41 40.69 5.18
N THR A 330 21.33 41.40 5.84
CA THR A 330 22.68 41.63 5.30
C THR A 330 23.45 40.31 5.14
N GLN A 331 23.31 39.37 6.06
CA GLN A 331 23.91 38.03 5.92
C GLN A 331 23.31 37.27 4.74
N GLU A 332 22.00 37.40 4.48
CA GLU A 332 21.38 36.83 3.28
C GLU A 332 21.94 37.47 2.00
N LYS A 333 22.23 38.78 1.99
CA LYS A 333 22.93 39.41 0.85
C LYS A 333 24.32 38.80 0.61
N ILE A 334 25.10 38.51 1.66
CA ILE A 334 26.40 37.81 1.56
C ILE A 334 26.21 36.44 0.89
N ILE A 335 25.24 35.65 1.36
CA ILE A 335 24.95 34.32 0.79
C ILE A 335 24.56 34.46 -0.70
N GLN A 336 23.69 35.41 -1.03
CA GLN A 336 23.23 35.62 -2.41
C GLN A 336 24.36 36.10 -3.33
N GLY A 337 25.27 36.95 -2.83
CA GLY A 337 26.44 37.40 -3.59
C GLY A 337 27.34 36.23 -3.97
N TYR A 338 27.74 35.38 -3.02
CA TYR A 338 28.55 34.20 -3.34
C TYR A 338 27.82 33.19 -4.24
N VAL A 339 26.49 33.03 -4.11
CA VAL A 339 25.70 32.22 -5.03
C VAL A 339 25.74 32.78 -6.46
N ARG A 340 25.59 34.09 -6.63
CA ARG A 340 25.67 34.76 -7.96
C ARG A 340 27.07 34.72 -8.55
N ALA A 341 28.10 34.71 -7.70
CA ALA A 341 29.49 34.47 -8.11
C ALA A 341 29.79 33.00 -8.49
N ALA A 342 28.81 32.09 -8.33
CA ALA A 342 28.99 30.64 -8.46
C ALA A 342 30.06 30.06 -7.51
N ASN A 343 30.33 30.74 -6.39
CA ASN A 343 31.27 30.30 -5.37
C ASN A 343 30.52 29.56 -4.25
N LYS A 344 30.27 28.26 -4.49
CA LYS A 344 29.45 27.44 -3.58
C LYS A 344 30.05 27.31 -2.18
N ASP A 345 31.38 27.16 -2.08
CA ASP A 345 32.05 26.92 -0.80
C ASP A 345 31.90 28.12 0.15
N GLU A 346 32.09 29.34 -0.36
CA GLU A 346 31.88 30.56 0.43
C GLU A 346 30.39 30.81 0.73
N ALA A 347 29.50 30.49 -0.21
CA ALA A 347 28.06 30.57 0.05
C ALA A 347 27.64 29.63 1.19
N ASP A 348 28.14 28.40 1.24
CA ASP A 348 27.83 27.44 2.30
C ASP A 348 28.42 27.87 3.65
N LYS A 349 29.65 28.41 3.68
CA LYS A 349 30.21 29.01 4.91
C LYS A 349 29.36 30.18 5.39
N ALA A 350 28.89 31.05 4.49
CA ALA A 350 28.02 32.16 4.84
C ALA A 350 26.66 31.68 5.39
N ARG A 351 26.12 30.56 4.88
CA ARG A 351 24.94 29.91 5.46
C ARG A 351 25.21 29.34 6.84
N GLU A 352 26.37 28.74 7.07
CA GLU A 352 26.76 28.25 8.40
C GLU A 352 26.87 29.40 9.41
N VAL A 353 27.41 30.54 9.01
CA VAL A 353 27.44 31.77 9.81
C VAL A 353 26.03 32.29 10.10
N MET A 354 25.13 32.29 9.10
CA MET A 354 23.70 32.64 9.30
C MET A 354 23.08 31.77 10.38
N VAL A 355 23.23 30.45 10.28
CA VAL A 355 22.65 29.51 11.24
C VAL A 355 23.28 29.67 12.62
N ALA A 356 24.61 29.78 12.72
CA ALA A 356 25.30 29.89 14.01
C ALA A 356 24.96 31.20 14.75
N THR A 357 24.85 32.31 14.02
CA THR A 357 24.73 33.65 14.60
C THR A 357 23.28 34.03 14.93
N TYR A 358 22.30 33.55 14.15
CA TYR A 358 20.91 34.03 14.24
C TYR A 358 19.88 32.96 14.62
N SER A 359 20.28 31.71 14.88
CA SER A 359 19.37 30.65 15.34
C SER A 359 18.73 30.93 16.70
N PRO A 360 17.56 30.33 17.00
CA PRO A 360 17.00 30.31 18.35
C PRO A 360 18.04 29.91 19.41
N GLY A 361 18.19 30.78 20.41
CA GLY A 361 19.16 30.67 21.51
C GLY A 361 20.50 31.38 21.28
N SER A 362 20.74 31.98 20.10
CA SER A 362 21.95 32.78 19.85
C SER A 362 21.91 34.14 20.56
N GLU A 363 23.06 34.81 20.65
CA GLU A 363 23.17 36.13 21.28
C GLU A 363 22.34 37.19 20.54
N TRP A 364 22.39 37.21 19.20
CA TRP A 364 21.54 38.10 18.39
C TRP A 364 20.05 37.81 18.62
N TYR A 365 19.65 36.54 18.60
CA TYR A 365 18.25 36.13 18.82
C TYR A 365 17.72 36.59 20.17
N ASN A 366 18.55 36.52 21.22
CA ASN A 366 18.17 36.95 22.57
C ASN A 366 18.04 38.49 22.68
N ASN A 367 18.79 39.25 21.88
CA ASN A 367 18.69 40.71 21.84
C ASN A 367 17.46 41.20 21.05
N PHE A 368 16.95 40.37 20.13
CA PHE A 368 15.76 40.64 19.32
C PHE A 368 14.73 39.50 19.48
N PRO A 369 14.07 39.38 20.65
CA PRO A 369 13.23 38.23 20.98
C PRO A 369 11.87 38.21 20.26
N ASP A 370 11.44 39.33 19.67
CA ASP A 370 10.17 39.48 18.96
C ASP A 370 10.23 40.61 17.91
N GLY A 371 9.17 40.72 17.10
CA GLY A 371 9.02 41.75 16.06
C GLY A 371 9.44 41.29 14.65
N GLU A 372 9.36 42.21 13.69
CA GLU A 372 9.56 41.93 12.27
C GLU A 372 10.95 41.34 11.97
N PHE A 373 12.01 41.91 12.54
CA PHE A 373 13.38 41.41 12.36
C PHE A 373 13.56 39.99 12.92
N HIS A 374 12.90 39.68 14.03
CA HIS A 374 12.93 38.35 14.63
C HIS A 374 12.28 37.30 13.72
N GLU A 375 11.06 37.59 13.25
CA GLU A 375 10.34 36.71 12.33
C GLU A 375 11.15 36.49 11.04
N LYS A 376 11.78 37.57 10.53
CA LYS A 376 12.62 37.50 9.34
C LYS A 376 13.87 36.66 9.56
N ALA A 377 14.52 36.78 10.71
CA ALA A 377 15.69 35.97 11.06
C ALA A 377 15.33 34.49 11.13
N ILE A 378 14.20 34.12 11.75
CA ILE A 378 13.72 32.74 11.81
C ILE A 378 13.49 32.16 10.41
N ASP A 379 12.81 32.91 9.54
CA ASP A 379 12.59 32.53 8.14
C ASP A 379 13.91 32.27 7.42
N LEU A 380 14.85 33.22 7.46
CA LEU A 380 16.15 33.12 6.80
C LEU A 380 17.01 31.99 7.34
N VAL A 381 17.07 31.80 8.66
CA VAL A 381 17.84 30.73 9.30
C VAL A 381 17.26 29.37 8.94
N SER A 382 15.94 29.20 9.07
CA SER A 382 15.29 27.92 8.75
C SER A 382 15.49 27.57 7.27
N LYS A 383 15.30 28.51 6.35
CA LYS A 383 15.55 28.34 4.91
C LYS A 383 16.99 27.90 4.63
N ASN A 384 17.98 28.58 5.20
CA ASN A 384 19.39 28.29 4.92
C ASN A 384 19.87 27.00 5.60
N LEU A 385 19.36 26.67 6.79
CA LEU A 385 19.63 25.37 7.42
C LEU A 385 19.04 24.22 6.61
N TYR A 386 17.83 24.39 6.08
CA TYR A 386 17.22 23.43 5.17
C TYR A 386 18.09 23.20 3.93
N ILE A 387 18.54 24.28 3.26
CA ILE A 387 19.44 24.19 2.10
C ILE A 387 20.73 23.44 2.44
N LEU A 388 21.38 23.79 3.55
CA LEU A 388 22.59 23.09 4.01
C LEU A 388 22.35 21.60 4.24
N ALA A 389 21.21 21.23 4.81
CA ALA A 389 20.88 19.83 5.07
C ALA A 389 20.60 19.06 3.77
N THR A 390 19.80 19.63 2.86
CA THR A 390 19.46 18.99 1.58
C THR A 390 20.67 18.89 0.65
N ASP A 391 21.56 19.88 0.65
CA ASP A 391 22.79 19.85 -0.15
C ASP A 391 23.76 18.78 0.36
N ALA A 392 23.86 18.62 1.69
CA ALA A 392 24.63 17.53 2.29
C ALA A 392 24.04 16.17 1.89
N GLN A 393 22.72 16.00 1.95
CA GLN A 393 22.07 14.76 1.52
C GLN A 393 22.25 14.49 0.02
N ALA A 394 22.15 15.51 -0.83
CA ALA A 394 22.35 15.38 -2.27
C ALA A 394 23.78 14.92 -2.59
N ARG A 395 24.79 15.55 -1.98
CA ARG A 395 26.19 15.09 -2.07
C ARG A 395 26.36 13.66 -1.57
N ALA A 396 25.76 13.34 -0.41
CA ALA A 396 25.82 12.01 0.17
C ALA A 396 25.29 10.93 -0.79
N ARG A 397 24.20 11.24 -1.50
CA ARG A 397 23.60 10.34 -2.49
C ARG A 397 24.45 10.20 -3.76
N ASP A 398 24.95 11.31 -4.30
CA ASP A 398 25.73 11.32 -5.53
C ASP A 398 27.09 10.64 -5.35
N GLU A 399 27.74 10.86 -4.20
CA GLU A 399 29.06 10.33 -3.87
C GLU A 399 29.00 9.00 -3.10
N LYS A 400 27.80 8.57 -2.67
CA LYS A 400 27.57 7.41 -1.78
C LYS A 400 28.39 7.52 -0.48
N SER A 401 28.40 8.71 0.10
CA SER A 401 29.21 9.07 1.28
C SER A 401 28.41 8.92 2.57
N GLU A 402 28.77 7.93 3.39
CA GLU A 402 28.19 7.73 4.74
C GLU A 402 28.41 8.97 5.64
N GLN A 403 29.55 9.64 5.49
CA GLN A 403 29.89 10.82 6.28
C GLN A 403 28.96 11.99 5.96
N ASP A 404 28.65 12.22 4.68
CA ASP A 404 27.75 13.31 4.28
C ASP A 404 26.30 13.04 4.70
N TYR A 405 25.86 11.79 4.73
CA TYR A 405 24.57 11.42 5.33
C TYR A 405 24.52 11.76 6.83
N LYS A 406 25.61 11.53 7.57
CA LYS A 406 25.70 11.93 8.99
C LYS A 406 25.66 13.45 9.17
N VAL A 407 26.31 14.21 8.28
CA VAL A 407 26.23 15.68 8.26
C VAL A 407 24.81 16.15 7.99
N ALA A 408 24.13 15.57 6.98
CA ALA A 408 22.73 15.87 6.67
C ALA A 408 21.81 15.56 7.86
N LEU A 409 21.96 14.39 8.50
CA LEU A 409 21.21 14.00 9.69
C LEU A 409 21.38 14.98 10.85
N ALA A 410 22.61 15.39 11.15
CA ALA A 410 22.87 16.37 12.21
C ALA A 410 22.17 17.71 11.93
N ARG A 411 22.18 18.16 10.67
CA ARG A 411 21.49 19.39 10.25
C ARG A 411 19.96 19.25 10.30
N TYR A 412 19.40 18.12 9.88
CA TYR A 412 17.96 17.84 10.01
C TYR A 412 17.51 17.75 11.47
N MET A 413 18.31 17.12 12.35
CA MET A 413 18.05 17.09 13.79
C MET A 413 18.02 18.50 14.37
N MET A 414 19.02 19.33 14.04
CA MET A 414 19.07 20.72 14.48
C MET A 414 17.89 21.54 13.95
N TYR A 415 17.47 21.31 12.70
CA TYR A 415 16.28 21.96 12.14
C TYR A 415 15.04 21.60 12.94
N LEU A 416 14.79 20.32 13.20
CA LEU A 416 13.59 19.85 13.91
C LEU A 416 13.58 20.26 15.38
N GLU A 417 14.75 20.42 16.01
CA GLU A 417 14.87 20.94 17.37
C GLU A 417 14.51 22.43 17.44
N LYS A 418 15.00 23.23 16.48
CA LYS A 418 14.85 24.69 16.49
C LYS A 418 13.56 25.18 15.84
N PHE A 419 13.04 24.42 14.88
CA PHE A 419 11.93 24.80 14.00
C PHE A 419 10.91 23.64 13.85
N PRO A 420 10.36 23.10 14.96
CA PRO A 420 9.46 21.94 14.90
C PRO A 420 8.11 22.22 14.23
N ASP A 421 7.64 23.47 14.24
CA ASP A 421 6.29 23.85 13.81
C ASP A 421 6.24 24.59 12.46
N THR A 422 7.34 24.55 11.68
CA THR A 422 7.38 25.20 10.36
C THR A 422 6.69 24.37 9.29
N GLU A 423 6.28 25.02 8.19
CA GLU A 423 5.70 24.34 7.02
C GLU A 423 6.60 23.21 6.47
N ASN A 424 7.91 23.38 6.55
CA ASN A 424 8.89 22.40 6.08
C ASN A 424 9.21 21.29 7.11
N ALA A 425 8.79 21.41 8.37
CA ALA A 425 9.05 20.41 9.41
C ALA A 425 8.65 18.97 9.02
N PRO A 426 7.45 18.68 8.45
CA PRO A 426 7.13 17.32 7.98
C PRO A 426 8.08 16.81 6.89
N LYS A 427 8.47 17.68 5.96
CA LYS A 427 9.39 17.34 4.87
C LYS A 427 10.80 17.05 5.40
N VAL A 428 11.28 17.85 6.34
CA VAL A 428 12.56 17.65 7.01
C VAL A 428 12.56 16.35 7.83
N GLN A 429 11.49 16.09 8.58
CA GLN A 429 11.33 14.84 9.35
C GLN A 429 11.32 13.61 8.43
N TYR A 430 10.71 13.73 7.24
CA TYR A 430 10.76 12.69 6.21
C TYR A 430 12.18 12.50 5.64
N TYR A 431 12.88 13.57 5.25
CA TYR A 431 14.25 13.45 4.74
C TYR A 431 15.25 12.94 5.79
N GLN A 432 15.04 13.27 7.07
CA GLN A 432 15.78 12.64 8.15
C GLN A 432 15.61 11.12 8.14
N ALA A 433 14.37 10.64 7.98
CA ALA A 433 14.08 9.20 7.90
C ALA A 433 14.73 8.55 6.67
N GLU A 434 14.70 9.22 5.51
CA GLU A 434 15.38 8.76 4.29
C GLU A 434 16.91 8.65 4.51
N CYS A 435 17.53 9.61 5.20
CA CYS A 435 18.96 9.52 5.51
C CYS A 435 19.28 8.33 6.43
N PHE A 436 18.45 8.06 7.44
CA PHE A 436 18.61 6.85 8.26
C PHE A 436 18.47 5.57 7.42
N TYR A 437 17.49 5.54 6.51
CA TYR A 437 17.25 4.42 5.63
C TYR A 437 18.45 4.12 4.72
N GLU A 438 19.02 5.15 4.08
CA GLU A 438 20.20 5.03 3.22
C GLU A 438 21.47 4.61 3.98
N LEU A 439 21.57 4.96 5.26
CA LEU A 439 22.64 4.49 6.15
C LEU A 439 22.43 3.04 6.62
N GLY A 440 21.30 2.41 6.31
CA GLY A 440 20.94 1.07 6.79
C GLY A 440 20.46 1.04 8.24
N ASP A 441 20.29 2.20 8.89
CA ASP A 441 19.68 2.32 10.22
C ASP A 441 18.15 2.31 10.09
N PHE A 442 17.60 1.14 9.78
CA PHE A 442 16.16 0.98 9.57
C PHE A 442 15.34 1.24 10.83
N ALA A 443 15.92 1.05 12.03
CA ALA A 443 15.26 1.37 13.30
C ALA A 443 15.11 2.87 13.47
N GLY A 444 16.19 3.63 13.22
CA GLY A 444 16.16 5.09 13.18
C GLY A 444 15.20 5.62 12.11
N ALA A 445 15.20 5.01 10.92
CA ALA A 445 14.29 5.37 9.83
C ALA A 445 12.83 5.16 10.22
N SER A 446 12.49 3.98 10.76
CA SER A 446 11.13 3.65 11.21
C SER A 446 10.62 4.65 12.25
N ALA A 447 11.43 4.98 13.26
CA ALA A 447 11.07 5.95 14.28
C ALA A 447 10.90 7.38 13.72
N ALA A 448 11.72 7.77 12.73
CA ALA A 448 11.60 9.07 12.08
C ALA A 448 10.36 9.16 11.17
N TYR A 449 10.05 8.10 10.41
CA TYR A 449 8.80 8.03 9.61
C TYR A 449 7.55 8.01 10.51
N GLU A 450 7.61 7.33 11.65
CA GLU A 450 6.51 7.34 12.64
C GLU A 450 6.15 8.76 13.07
N LYS A 451 7.15 9.60 13.35
CA LYS A 451 6.92 11.01 13.69
C LYS A 451 6.22 11.75 12.56
N VAL A 452 6.54 11.47 11.29
CA VAL A 452 5.82 12.08 10.15
C VAL A 452 4.35 11.69 10.19
N VAL A 453 4.05 10.39 10.32
CA VAL A 453 2.68 9.87 10.31
C VAL A 453 1.86 10.38 11.50
N LEU A 454 2.44 10.41 12.70
CA LEU A 454 1.71 10.72 13.92
C LEU A 454 1.60 12.22 14.21
N ASN A 455 2.65 13.00 13.94
CA ASN A 455 2.66 14.44 14.23
C ASN A 455 2.13 15.27 13.05
N TYR A 456 2.29 14.78 11.82
CA TYR A 456 1.87 15.50 10.60
C TYR A 456 0.96 14.66 9.69
N PRO A 457 -0.18 14.13 10.19
CA PRO A 457 -1.01 13.18 9.45
C PRO A 457 -1.63 13.75 8.17
N GLU A 458 -1.83 15.08 8.09
CA GLU A 458 -2.39 15.77 6.91
C GLU A 458 -1.31 16.19 5.90
N SER A 459 -0.03 15.92 6.17
CA SER A 459 1.08 16.23 5.28
C SER A 459 1.08 15.34 4.03
N GLU A 460 1.51 15.88 2.88
CA GLU A 460 1.73 15.09 1.66
C GLU A 460 2.76 13.96 1.85
N PHE A 461 3.63 14.07 2.86
CA PHE A 461 4.63 13.06 3.21
C PHE A 461 4.10 11.94 4.11
N ALA A 462 2.91 12.10 4.72
CA ALA A 462 2.41 11.15 5.72
C ALA A 462 2.19 9.75 5.13
N ALA A 463 1.56 9.66 3.96
CA ALA A 463 1.31 8.39 3.28
C ALA A 463 2.61 7.67 2.91
N MET A 464 3.55 8.40 2.30
CA MET A 464 4.85 7.86 1.88
C MET A 464 5.69 7.43 3.09
N ALA A 465 5.70 8.23 4.16
CA ALA A 465 6.36 7.89 5.42
C ALA A 465 5.75 6.65 6.06
N GLY A 466 4.42 6.55 6.12
CA GLY A 466 3.74 5.38 6.69
C GLY A 466 4.09 4.10 5.94
N TYR A 467 4.14 4.17 4.61
CA TYR A 467 4.55 3.03 3.79
C TYR A 467 6.03 2.69 4.00
N ASN A 468 6.93 3.67 3.97
CA ASN A 468 8.37 3.45 4.17
C ASN A 468 8.71 2.99 5.60
N ARG A 469 7.89 3.34 6.59
CA ARG A 469 7.96 2.79 7.95
C ARG A 469 7.71 1.27 7.94
N VAL A 470 6.68 0.82 7.24
CA VAL A 470 6.38 -0.62 7.08
C VAL A 470 7.53 -1.32 6.37
N ILE A 471 8.08 -0.74 5.30
CA ILE A 471 9.25 -1.30 4.60
C ILE A 471 10.48 -1.35 5.51
N SER A 472 10.73 -0.29 6.28
CA SER A 472 11.84 -0.26 7.25
C SER A 472 11.68 -1.36 8.30
N ALA A 473 10.47 -1.57 8.82
CA ALA A 473 10.20 -2.66 9.76
C ALA A 473 10.45 -4.05 9.14
N ILE A 474 10.09 -4.25 7.87
CA ILE A 474 10.41 -5.49 7.13
C ILE A 474 11.93 -5.67 6.98
N ASN A 475 12.66 -4.61 6.59
CA ASN A 475 14.12 -4.68 6.47
C ASN A 475 14.82 -4.96 7.81
N ILE A 476 14.28 -4.45 8.93
CA ILE A 476 14.75 -4.82 10.27
C ILE A 476 14.60 -6.33 10.48
N MET A 477 13.44 -6.89 10.15
CA MET A 477 13.19 -8.33 10.28
C MET A 477 14.13 -9.18 9.41
N ASP A 478 14.32 -8.79 8.14
CA ASP A 478 15.14 -9.54 7.19
C ASP A 478 16.64 -9.51 7.56
N ASN A 479 17.12 -8.38 8.08
CA ASN A 479 18.54 -8.20 8.44
C ASN A 479 18.90 -8.71 9.85
N ALA A 480 17.91 -8.98 10.69
CA ALA A 480 18.14 -9.40 12.07
C ALA A 480 18.78 -10.81 12.20
N GLY A 481 18.79 -11.63 11.15
CA GLY A 481 19.26 -13.02 11.23
C GLY A 481 18.50 -13.86 12.27
N THR A 482 19.03 -15.03 12.66
CA THR A 482 18.45 -15.85 13.73
C THR A 482 18.90 -15.35 15.10
N VAL A 483 18.39 -14.19 15.54
CA VAL A 483 18.68 -13.63 16.87
C VAL A 483 17.69 -14.16 17.92
N GLN A 484 18.15 -14.14 19.17
CA GLN A 484 17.51 -14.66 20.38
C GLN A 484 16.02 -14.26 20.49
N VAL A 485 15.18 -15.27 20.71
CA VAL A 485 13.74 -15.16 20.97
C VAL A 485 13.55 -14.59 22.38
N ASP A 486 13.14 -13.35 22.49
CA ASP A 486 12.67 -12.77 23.74
C ASP A 486 11.19 -12.41 23.53
N SER A 487 10.30 -13.33 23.92
CA SER A 487 8.88 -13.18 23.61
C SER A 487 8.28 -12.03 24.40
N SER A 488 7.59 -11.14 23.69
CA SER A 488 6.99 -9.95 24.26
C SER A 488 5.49 -9.94 23.94
N THR A 489 4.67 -9.62 24.94
CA THR A 489 3.25 -9.38 24.71
C THR A 489 3.05 -7.90 24.39
N ILE A 490 2.52 -7.61 23.21
CA ILE A 490 2.18 -6.24 22.79
C ILE A 490 0.68 -5.99 22.79
N TYR A 491 0.34 -4.73 23.06
CA TYR A 491 -1.02 -4.24 23.08
C TYR A 491 -1.26 -3.33 21.88
N ILE A 492 -2.11 -3.77 20.97
CA ILE A 492 -2.50 -2.99 19.80
C ILE A 492 -3.74 -2.18 20.19
N ALA A 493 -3.51 -0.89 20.45
CA ALA A 493 -4.59 0.05 20.68
C ALA A 493 -5.33 0.34 19.36
N ASP A 494 -6.66 0.44 19.44
CA ASP A 494 -7.51 0.75 18.28
C ASP A 494 -7.20 -0.10 17.05
N PHE A 495 -7.23 -1.43 17.23
CA PHE A 495 -6.89 -2.40 16.18
C PHE A 495 -7.65 -2.07 14.91
N ILE A 496 -6.91 -1.74 13.85
CA ILE A 496 -7.41 -1.37 12.52
C ILE A 496 -8.52 -0.28 12.53
N GLY A 497 -8.50 0.62 13.51
CA GLY A 497 -9.50 1.69 13.65
C GLY A 497 -10.87 1.25 14.21
N THR A 498 -10.97 0.07 14.81
CA THR A 498 -12.25 -0.49 15.31
C THR A 498 -12.64 -0.06 16.73
N ARG A 499 -11.81 0.74 17.39
CA ARG A 499 -11.83 1.11 18.82
C ARG A 499 -11.71 -0.07 19.78
N LYS A 500 -11.37 -1.25 19.28
CA LYS A 500 -11.12 -2.45 20.08
C LYS A 500 -9.63 -2.62 20.31
N LYS A 501 -9.28 -3.20 21.44
CA LYS A 501 -7.90 -3.59 21.75
C LYS A 501 -7.65 -5.01 21.25
N ALA A 502 -6.45 -5.27 20.77
CA ALA A 502 -5.97 -6.61 20.49
C ALA A 502 -4.65 -6.85 21.25
N THR A 503 -4.41 -8.10 21.62
CA THR A 503 -3.18 -8.52 22.31
C THR A 503 -2.52 -9.62 21.50
N VAL A 504 -1.23 -9.46 21.24
CA VAL A 504 -0.43 -10.35 20.39
C VAL A 504 0.87 -10.65 21.13
N GLU A 505 1.21 -11.92 21.26
CA GLU A 505 2.52 -12.37 21.69
C GLU A 505 3.41 -12.49 20.47
N VAL A 506 4.53 -11.77 20.49
CA VAL A 506 5.51 -11.77 19.41
C VAL A 506 6.80 -12.44 19.87
N PRO A 507 7.46 -13.22 19.02
CA PRO A 507 8.69 -13.95 19.39
C PRO A 507 9.91 -13.04 19.52
N ASN A 508 9.88 -11.83 18.95
CA ASN A 508 10.95 -10.85 19.01
C ASN A 508 10.42 -9.43 18.81
N HIS A 509 11.26 -8.43 19.11
CA HIS A 509 10.89 -7.01 19.01
C HIS A 509 10.63 -6.54 17.57
N TYR A 510 11.11 -7.25 16.54
CA TYR A 510 10.97 -6.79 15.15
C TYR A 510 9.52 -6.84 14.65
N TYR A 511 8.75 -7.84 15.09
CA TYR A 511 7.31 -7.89 14.83
C TYR A 511 6.53 -6.74 15.50
N VAL A 512 7.07 -6.15 16.59
CA VAL A 512 6.45 -5.01 17.28
C VAL A 512 6.35 -3.83 16.32
N ASP A 513 7.48 -3.45 15.72
CA ASP A 513 7.55 -2.30 14.82
C ASP A 513 6.68 -2.51 13.58
N LEU A 514 6.68 -3.70 12.98
CA LEU A 514 5.85 -4.01 11.82
C LEU A 514 4.35 -3.94 12.14
N ILE A 515 3.93 -4.53 13.26
CA ILE A 515 2.53 -4.53 13.68
C ILE A 515 2.04 -3.12 13.98
N HIS A 516 2.85 -2.31 14.69
CA HIS A 516 2.49 -0.94 15.00
C HIS A 516 2.48 -0.05 13.75
N ALA A 517 3.48 -0.17 12.86
CA ALA A 517 3.53 0.57 11.60
C ALA A 517 2.30 0.29 10.73
N CYS A 518 1.94 -0.98 10.55
CA CYS A 518 0.75 -1.37 9.81
C CYS A 518 -0.56 -0.86 10.45
N ASN A 519 -0.67 -0.96 11.79
CA ASN A 519 -1.86 -0.50 12.49
C ASN A 519 -2.02 1.02 12.46
N ASP A 520 -0.93 1.76 12.62
CA ASP A 520 -0.94 3.23 12.51
C ASP A 520 -1.29 3.66 11.08
N PHE A 521 -0.75 2.99 10.07
CA PHE A 521 -1.15 3.23 8.68
C PHE A 521 -2.66 3.02 8.50
N ALA A 522 -3.21 1.91 9.01
CA ALA A 522 -4.64 1.62 8.91
C ALA A 522 -5.52 2.65 9.63
N ARG A 523 -5.04 3.20 10.76
CA ARG A 523 -5.77 4.16 11.61
C ARG A 523 -5.70 5.59 11.07
N VAL A 524 -4.51 6.05 10.67
CA VAL A 524 -4.25 7.43 10.28
C VAL A 524 -4.49 7.63 8.78
N LEU A 525 -4.08 6.66 7.96
CA LEU A 525 -4.05 6.75 6.50
C LEU A 525 -5.12 5.84 5.86
N SER A 526 -6.29 5.74 6.50
CA SER A 526 -7.34 4.76 6.15
C SER A 526 -7.95 4.95 4.75
N LYS A 527 -7.69 6.09 4.09
CA LYS A 527 -8.18 6.41 2.74
C LYS A 527 -7.11 6.23 1.66
N ASP A 528 -5.85 6.07 2.03
CA ASP A 528 -4.72 5.98 1.11
C ASP A 528 -4.80 4.74 0.20
N GLU A 529 -4.26 4.85 -1.01
CA GLU A 529 -4.26 3.75 -2.00
C GLU A 529 -3.39 2.57 -1.58
N LYS A 530 -2.31 2.81 -0.82
CA LYS A 530 -1.39 1.78 -0.33
C LYS A 530 -1.95 0.97 0.84
N LEU A 531 -3.10 1.37 1.40
CA LEU A 531 -3.72 0.65 2.51
C LEU A 531 -3.95 -0.84 2.20
N ALA A 532 -4.38 -1.18 0.99
CA ALA A 532 -4.61 -2.56 0.60
C ALA A 532 -3.34 -3.42 0.71
N GLU A 533 -2.22 -2.89 0.22
CA GLU A 533 -0.90 -3.54 0.25
C GLU A 533 -0.40 -3.68 1.69
N VAL A 534 -0.51 -2.61 2.50
CA VAL A 534 -0.15 -2.63 3.92
C VAL A 534 -1.00 -3.63 4.71
N MET A 535 -2.31 -3.70 4.46
CA MET A 535 -3.20 -4.63 5.13
C MET A 535 -2.94 -6.10 4.74
N MET A 536 -2.46 -6.36 3.52
CA MET A 536 -1.98 -7.68 3.14
C MET A 536 -0.77 -8.08 3.98
N LYS A 537 0.21 -7.18 4.13
CA LYS A 537 1.39 -7.41 4.97
C LYS A 537 1.05 -7.55 6.46
N TYR A 538 0.11 -6.74 6.94
CA TYR A 538 -0.35 -6.83 8.32
C TYR A 538 -1.03 -8.16 8.62
N GLY A 539 -1.91 -8.60 7.71
CA GLY A 539 -2.57 -9.90 7.81
C GLY A 539 -1.56 -11.05 7.77
N GLU A 540 -0.51 -10.96 6.94
CA GLU A 540 0.55 -11.96 6.82
C GLU A 540 1.31 -12.12 8.13
N ALA A 541 1.80 -11.02 8.71
CA ALA A 541 2.48 -11.04 10.00
C ALA A 541 1.61 -11.65 11.11
N LEU A 542 0.34 -11.25 11.21
CA LEU A 542 -0.59 -11.81 12.20
C LEU A 542 -0.90 -13.29 11.96
N PHE A 543 -0.92 -13.74 10.70
CA PHE A 543 -1.15 -15.13 10.32
C PHE A 543 0.04 -16.02 10.72
N GLU A 544 1.27 -15.56 10.48
CA GLU A 544 2.49 -16.26 10.89
C GLU A 544 2.59 -16.43 12.41
N LEU A 545 2.19 -15.40 13.15
CA LEU A 545 2.12 -15.42 14.61
C LEU A 545 0.97 -16.29 15.16
N GLY A 546 0.14 -16.87 14.30
CA GLY A 546 -0.97 -17.75 14.70
C GLY A 546 -2.24 -17.00 15.14
N TYR A 547 -2.29 -15.67 15.04
CA TYR A 547 -3.46 -14.86 15.37
C TYR A 547 -4.45 -14.79 14.21
N TYR A 548 -4.91 -15.96 13.75
CA TYR A 548 -5.70 -16.13 12.54
C TYR A 548 -6.98 -15.28 12.47
N LYS A 549 -7.68 -15.07 13.59
CA LYS A 549 -8.86 -14.19 13.61
C LYS A 549 -8.52 -12.72 13.38
N LEU A 550 -7.38 -12.25 13.92
CA LEU A 550 -6.90 -10.89 13.69
C LEU A 550 -6.42 -10.74 12.25
N ALA A 551 -5.66 -11.71 11.74
CA ALA A 551 -5.24 -11.77 10.34
C ALA A 551 -6.43 -11.69 9.38
N ALA A 552 -7.47 -12.51 9.58
CA ALA A 552 -8.69 -12.47 8.78
C ALA A 552 -9.38 -11.10 8.80
N ASN A 553 -9.35 -10.39 9.93
CA ASN A 553 -9.93 -9.03 10.02
C ASN A 553 -9.07 -8.00 9.27
N ALA A 554 -7.73 -8.13 9.34
CA ALA A 554 -6.81 -7.30 8.59
C ALA A 554 -7.04 -7.46 7.07
N TYR A 555 -7.06 -8.70 6.56
CA TYR A 555 -7.33 -8.98 5.15
C TYR A 555 -8.71 -8.51 4.67
N LYS A 556 -9.74 -8.52 5.54
CA LYS A 556 -11.07 -7.99 5.16
C LYS A 556 -11.05 -6.51 4.86
N MET A 557 -10.13 -5.73 5.43
CA MET A 557 -10.02 -4.30 5.09
C MET A 557 -9.62 -4.07 3.63
N VAL A 558 -8.85 -5.00 3.04
CA VAL A 558 -8.48 -4.95 1.62
C VAL A 558 -9.73 -4.91 0.73
N LEU A 559 -10.76 -5.67 1.11
CA LEU A 559 -12.02 -5.80 0.36
C LEU A 559 -12.90 -4.54 0.42
N ASN A 560 -12.64 -3.62 1.36
CA ASN A 560 -13.40 -2.37 1.47
C ASN A 560 -12.99 -1.32 0.41
N ARG A 561 -11.98 -1.61 -0.43
CA ARG A 561 -11.43 -0.67 -1.43
C ARG A 561 -12.08 -0.77 -2.81
N GLY A 562 -13.12 -1.58 -2.97
CA GLY A 562 -13.82 -1.79 -4.24
C GLY A 562 -13.42 -3.10 -4.93
N GLU A 563 -14.21 -3.52 -5.92
CA GLU A 563 -14.08 -4.83 -6.58
C GLU A 563 -12.80 -4.95 -7.43
N ASP A 564 -12.32 -3.84 -7.99
CA ASP A 564 -11.16 -3.78 -8.90
C ASP A 564 -9.78 -3.84 -8.20
N ASN A 565 -9.74 -3.92 -6.87
CA ASN A 565 -8.47 -3.95 -6.12
C ASN A 565 -7.68 -5.25 -6.43
N PRO A 566 -6.41 -5.16 -6.91
CA PRO A 566 -5.63 -6.32 -7.32
C PRO A 566 -5.33 -7.32 -6.19
N TYR A 567 -5.43 -6.89 -4.92
CA TYR A 567 -5.20 -7.74 -3.76
C TYR A 567 -6.44 -8.53 -3.30
N ASN A 568 -7.63 -8.27 -3.88
CA ASN A 568 -8.89 -8.88 -3.41
C ASN A 568 -8.87 -10.42 -3.43
N LEU A 569 -8.42 -11.02 -4.54
CA LEU A 569 -8.36 -12.48 -4.67
C LEU A 569 -7.41 -13.10 -3.63
N ALA A 570 -6.23 -12.51 -3.45
CA ALA A 570 -5.26 -12.94 -2.45
C ALA A 570 -5.80 -12.78 -1.02
N ALA A 571 -6.45 -11.65 -0.72
CA ALA A 571 -7.09 -11.40 0.58
C ALA A 571 -8.20 -12.43 0.87
N ILE A 572 -9.08 -12.72 -0.08
CA ILE A 572 -10.14 -13.75 0.06
C ILE A 572 -9.52 -15.12 0.36
N SER A 573 -8.47 -15.49 -0.36
CA SER A 573 -7.73 -16.75 -0.13
C SER A 573 -7.14 -16.81 1.28
N MET A 574 -6.47 -15.75 1.72
CA MET A 574 -5.86 -15.67 3.04
C MET A 574 -6.90 -15.59 4.18
N ILE A 575 -8.07 -14.97 3.97
CA ILE A 575 -9.19 -15.02 4.91
C ILE A 575 -9.69 -16.46 5.06
N ALA A 576 -9.88 -17.17 3.94
CA ALA A 576 -10.32 -18.56 3.94
C ALA A 576 -9.32 -19.48 4.66
N GLN A 577 -8.02 -19.27 4.41
CA GLN A 577 -6.93 -20.01 5.04
C GLN A 577 -6.80 -19.69 6.53
N SER A 578 -6.99 -18.43 6.93
CA SER A 578 -7.00 -18.01 8.33
C SER A 578 -8.11 -18.73 9.11
N TYR A 579 -9.33 -18.77 8.58
CA TYR A 579 -10.41 -19.53 9.21
C TYR A 579 -10.13 -21.04 9.25
N TYR A 580 -9.50 -21.58 8.20
CA TYR A 580 -9.12 -23.00 8.16
C TYR A 580 -8.15 -23.36 9.28
N LYS A 581 -7.08 -22.57 9.43
CA LYS A 581 -6.06 -22.75 10.47
C LYS A 581 -6.59 -22.51 11.88
N ASN A 582 -7.56 -21.60 12.03
CA ASN A 582 -8.25 -21.38 13.30
C ASN A 582 -9.22 -22.53 13.70
N GLY A 583 -9.52 -23.46 12.80
CA GLY A 583 -10.51 -24.53 13.02
C GLY A 583 -11.96 -24.12 12.75
N ASP A 584 -12.21 -22.90 12.25
CA ASP A 584 -13.53 -22.41 11.86
C ASP A 584 -13.87 -22.86 10.42
N TYR A 585 -13.92 -24.19 10.22
CA TYR A 585 -14.01 -24.80 8.88
C TYR A 585 -15.25 -24.37 8.08
N MET A 586 -16.37 -24.06 8.74
CA MET A 586 -17.58 -23.57 8.06
C MET A 586 -17.38 -22.18 7.46
N MET A 587 -16.70 -21.28 8.18
CA MET A 587 -16.36 -19.96 7.64
C MET A 587 -15.35 -20.10 6.51
N SER A 588 -14.32 -20.92 6.71
CA SER A 588 -13.31 -21.21 5.68
C SER A 588 -13.93 -21.70 4.38
N GLU A 589 -14.84 -22.67 4.46
CA GLU A 589 -15.54 -23.23 3.32
C GLU A 589 -16.34 -22.17 2.54
N GLY A 590 -17.07 -21.29 3.25
CA GLY A 590 -17.80 -20.19 2.62
C GLY A 590 -16.89 -19.22 1.87
N TRP A 591 -15.73 -18.88 2.44
CA TRP A 591 -14.75 -17.99 1.79
C TRP A 591 -14.05 -18.65 0.59
N TYR A 592 -13.69 -19.93 0.64
CA TYR A 592 -13.15 -20.62 -0.53
C TYR A 592 -14.19 -20.75 -1.66
N ARG A 593 -15.46 -21.01 -1.35
CA ARG A 593 -16.53 -20.99 -2.38
C ARG A 593 -16.68 -19.62 -3.03
N ARG A 594 -16.45 -18.54 -2.28
CA ARG A 594 -16.48 -17.18 -2.81
C ARG A 594 -15.49 -17.01 -3.97
N ILE A 595 -14.27 -17.57 -3.86
CA ILE A 595 -13.26 -17.59 -4.94
C ILE A 595 -13.83 -18.23 -6.19
N THR A 596 -14.42 -19.43 -6.06
CA THR A 596 -14.97 -20.17 -7.22
C THR A 596 -16.13 -19.47 -7.92
N ARG A 597 -16.85 -18.58 -7.20
CA ARG A 597 -18.01 -17.85 -7.71
C ARG A 597 -17.64 -16.50 -8.31
N GLU A 598 -16.77 -15.75 -7.62
CA GLU A 598 -16.43 -14.37 -7.97
C GLU A 598 -15.21 -14.27 -8.90
N TYR A 599 -14.35 -15.30 -8.93
CA TYR A 599 -13.15 -15.34 -9.77
C TYR A 599 -13.03 -16.66 -10.56
N PRO A 600 -14.04 -17.05 -11.36
CA PRO A 600 -14.09 -18.34 -12.06
C PRO A 600 -12.94 -18.54 -13.06
N ASP A 601 -12.40 -17.45 -13.62
CA ASP A 601 -11.33 -17.50 -14.62
C ASP A 601 -9.92 -17.70 -14.01
N SER A 602 -9.78 -17.59 -12.68
CA SER A 602 -8.51 -17.78 -11.97
C SER A 602 -8.25 -19.27 -11.67
N LEU A 603 -8.03 -20.07 -12.72
CA LEU A 603 -8.00 -21.55 -12.66
C LEU A 603 -7.20 -22.12 -11.49
N GLN A 604 -5.97 -21.66 -11.26
CA GLN A 604 -5.13 -22.16 -10.16
C GLN A 604 -5.75 -21.90 -8.77
N TYR A 605 -6.31 -20.70 -8.56
CA TYR A 605 -6.99 -20.35 -7.32
C TYR A 605 -8.30 -21.13 -7.15
N VAL A 606 -9.05 -21.32 -8.25
CA VAL A 606 -10.29 -22.09 -8.26
C VAL A 606 -10.03 -23.55 -7.92
N ASP A 607 -9.00 -24.17 -8.51
CA ASP A 607 -8.66 -25.56 -8.25
C ASP A 607 -8.19 -25.77 -6.81
N ASN A 608 -7.33 -24.87 -6.30
CA ASN A 608 -6.94 -24.89 -4.89
C ASN A 608 -8.15 -24.68 -3.98
N ALA A 609 -9.02 -23.70 -4.28
CA ALA A 609 -10.22 -23.44 -3.49
C ALA A 609 -11.18 -24.64 -3.47
N LYS A 610 -11.38 -25.35 -4.59
CA LYS A 610 -12.19 -26.58 -4.64
C LYS A 610 -11.62 -27.66 -3.72
N ASN A 611 -10.31 -27.88 -3.76
CA ASN A 611 -9.63 -28.85 -2.90
C ASN A 611 -9.74 -28.46 -1.41
N MET A 612 -9.58 -27.17 -1.10
CA MET A 612 -9.71 -26.66 0.26
C MET A 612 -11.15 -26.68 0.77
N VAL A 613 -12.17 -26.47 -0.08
CA VAL A 613 -13.59 -26.68 0.25
C VAL A 613 -13.83 -28.14 0.65
N ALA A 614 -13.32 -29.09 -0.13
CA ALA A 614 -13.44 -30.51 0.21
C ALA A 614 -12.75 -30.82 1.54
N SER A 615 -11.51 -30.34 1.73
CA SER A 615 -10.75 -30.51 2.96
C SER A 615 -11.46 -29.93 4.19
N ALA A 616 -12.00 -28.72 4.08
CA ALA A 616 -12.79 -28.09 5.15
C ALA A 616 -14.04 -28.89 5.49
N LYS A 617 -14.75 -29.41 4.48
CA LYS A 617 -15.92 -30.28 4.71
C LYS A 617 -15.57 -31.62 5.36
N PHE A 618 -14.43 -32.23 5.01
CA PHE A 618 -13.92 -33.41 5.72
C PHE A 618 -13.68 -33.09 7.20
N LYS A 619 -13.04 -31.95 7.51
CA LYS A 619 -12.83 -31.52 8.90
C LYS A 619 -14.13 -31.24 9.65
N ILE A 620 -15.15 -30.69 8.98
CA ILE A 620 -16.49 -30.54 9.56
C ILE A 620 -17.08 -31.92 9.88
N ALA A 621 -16.96 -32.90 8.98
CA ALA A 621 -17.44 -34.26 9.21
C ALA A 621 -16.68 -34.96 10.34
N ASP A 622 -15.35 -34.82 10.41
CA ASP A 622 -14.51 -35.35 11.50
C ASP A 622 -14.99 -34.78 12.85
N LYS A 623 -15.18 -33.46 12.94
CA LYS A 623 -15.68 -32.81 14.16
C LYS A 623 -17.06 -33.31 14.56
N LEU A 624 -17.99 -33.44 13.60
CA LEU A 624 -19.32 -34.01 13.87
C LEU A 624 -19.22 -35.44 14.40
N ARG A 625 -18.28 -36.24 13.87
CA ARG A 625 -18.05 -37.61 14.33
C ARG A 625 -17.47 -37.64 15.75
N GLU A 626 -16.49 -36.79 16.06
CA GLU A 626 -15.92 -36.63 17.40
C GLU A 626 -16.97 -36.20 18.44
N GLU A 627 -17.94 -35.38 18.04
CA GLU A 627 -19.11 -35.00 18.85
C GLU A 627 -20.15 -36.14 19.00
N GLY A 628 -19.91 -37.31 18.40
CA GLY A 628 -20.81 -38.47 18.44
C GLY A 628 -21.92 -38.46 17.39
N ASN A 629 -21.99 -37.43 16.53
CA ASN A 629 -23.00 -37.28 15.49
C ASN A 629 -22.63 -38.03 14.20
N VAL A 630 -22.36 -39.34 14.31
CA VAL A 630 -21.85 -40.19 13.21
C VAL A 630 -22.72 -40.13 11.95
N GLU A 631 -24.05 -40.13 12.09
CA GLU A 631 -24.94 -40.06 10.90
C GLU A 631 -24.84 -38.69 10.18
N LEU A 632 -24.74 -37.58 10.92
CA LEU A 632 -24.57 -36.26 10.33
C LEU A 632 -23.20 -36.12 9.66
N ALA A 633 -22.15 -36.68 10.27
CA ALA A 633 -20.83 -36.77 9.67
C ALA A 633 -20.87 -37.56 8.34
N SER A 634 -21.49 -38.75 8.33
CA SER A 634 -21.68 -39.54 7.11
C SER A 634 -22.48 -38.81 6.05
N ARG A 635 -23.52 -38.06 6.43
CA ARG A 635 -24.29 -37.24 5.47
C ARG A 635 -23.44 -36.14 4.88
N ALA A 636 -22.65 -35.43 5.69
CA ALA A 636 -21.74 -34.39 5.20
C ALA A 636 -20.72 -34.96 4.20
N LEU A 637 -20.11 -36.11 4.51
CA LEU A 637 -19.21 -36.84 3.62
C LEU A 637 -19.91 -37.29 2.33
N ALA A 638 -21.16 -37.76 2.39
CA ALA A 638 -21.91 -38.14 1.20
C ALA A 638 -22.16 -36.95 0.25
N VAL A 639 -22.29 -35.72 0.78
CA VAL A 639 -22.36 -34.51 -0.06
C VAL A 639 -21.02 -34.21 -0.71
N ILE A 640 -19.89 -34.40 0.00
CA ILE A 640 -18.55 -34.27 -0.61
C ILE A 640 -18.41 -35.26 -1.76
N ALA A 641 -18.77 -36.53 -1.49
CA ALA A 641 -18.75 -37.58 -2.48
C ALA A 641 -19.51 -37.16 -3.73
N SER A 642 -20.79 -36.77 -3.63
CA SER A 642 -21.63 -36.47 -4.80
C SER A 642 -21.26 -35.19 -5.56
N THR A 643 -20.54 -34.24 -4.94
CA THR A 643 -20.24 -32.93 -5.54
C THR A 643 -18.79 -32.77 -6.01
N SER A 644 -17.90 -33.68 -5.62
CA SER A 644 -16.49 -33.63 -6.04
C SER A 644 -16.28 -34.31 -7.39
N ASP A 645 -15.62 -33.61 -8.33
CA ASP A 645 -15.13 -34.17 -9.60
C ASP A 645 -13.75 -34.84 -9.44
N ASN A 646 -13.02 -34.53 -8.36
CA ASN A 646 -11.77 -35.20 -8.04
C ASN A 646 -12.06 -36.61 -7.51
N MET A 647 -11.56 -37.62 -8.23
CA MET A 647 -11.75 -39.05 -7.96
C MET A 647 -11.25 -39.44 -6.57
N GLU A 648 -10.03 -39.06 -6.17
CA GLU A 648 -9.45 -39.43 -4.87
C GLU A 648 -10.28 -38.86 -3.70
N VAL A 649 -10.72 -37.61 -3.85
CA VAL A 649 -11.56 -36.92 -2.85
C VAL A 649 -12.92 -37.59 -2.74
N ALA A 650 -13.56 -37.89 -3.88
CA ALA A 650 -14.87 -38.52 -3.91
C ALA A 650 -14.83 -39.95 -3.38
N GLU A 651 -13.81 -40.74 -3.76
CA GLU A 651 -13.58 -42.10 -3.28
C GLU A 651 -13.39 -42.15 -1.76
N LYS A 652 -12.50 -41.31 -1.22
CA LYS A 652 -12.29 -41.20 0.23
C LYS A 652 -13.58 -40.83 0.97
N ALA A 653 -14.35 -39.88 0.42
CA ALA A 653 -15.63 -39.47 1.01
C ALA A 653 -16.67 -40.60 0.97
N ILE A 654 -16.74 -41.37 -0.11
CA ILE A 654 -17.62 -42.53 -0.26
C ILE A 654 -17.29 -43.58 0.81
N ILE A 655 -16.02 -43.99 0.91
CA ILE A 655 -15.60 -45.05 1.83
C ILE A 655 -15.86 -44.64 3.28
N GLN A 656 -15.44 -43.43 3.68
CA GLN A 656 -15.64 -42.94 5.05
C GLN A 656 -17.11 -42.75 5.39
N SER A 657 -17.91 -42.21 4.46
CA SER A 657 -19.35 -42.04 4.67
C SER A 657 -20.07 -43.38 4.81
N ALA A 658 -19.77 -44.34 3.92
CA ALA A 658 -20.33 -45.69 3.95
C ALA A 658 -19.99 -46.41 5.25
N THR A 659 -18.75 -46.28 5.72
CA THR A 659 -18.31 -46.83 7.02
C THR A 659 -19.11 -46.23 8.18
N GLY A 660 -19.29 -44.90 8.24
CA GLY A 660 -20.11 -44.29 9.28
C GLY A 660 -21.61 -44.63 9.16
N TYR A 661 -22.13 -44.86 7.96
CA TYR A 661 -23.49 -45.39 7.78
C TYR A 661 -23.62 -46.83 8.24
N GLU A 662 -22.59 -47.66 8.06
CA GLU A 662 -22.54 -49.01 8.63
C GLU A 662 -22.51 -48.98 10.16
N GLU A 663 -21.64 -48.14 10.76
CA GLU A 663 -21.54 -47.95 12.22
C GLU A 663 -22.85 -47.47 12.84
N SER A 664 -23.59 -46.59 12.15
CA SER A 664 -24.90 -46.10 12.59
C SER A 664 -26.07 -47.04 12.25
N GLY A 665 -25.81 -48.21 11.65
CA GLY A 665 -26.84 -49.19 11.27
C GLY A 665 -27.66 -48.84 10.03
N ASN A 666 -27.34 -47.74 9.34
CA ASN A 666 -27.97 -47.30 8.09
C ASN A 666 -27.44 -48.07 6.87
N LEU A 667 -27.50 -49.41 6.89
CA LEU A 667 -26.85 -50.27 5.88
C LEU A 667 -27.26 -49.96 4.44
N ARG A 668 -28.53 -49.62 4.19
CA ARG A 668 -29.02 -49.28 2.84
C ARG A 668 -28.32 -48.05 2.25
N LYS A 669 -28.03 -47.03 3.07
CA LYS A 669 -27.33 -45.82 2.61
C LYS A 669 -25.87 -46.14 2.29
N ALA A 670 -25.23 -46.97 3.11
CA ALA A 670 -23.86 -47.44 2.86
C ALA A 670 -23.75 -48.20 1.53
N ILE A 671 -24.65 -49.16 1.29
CA ILE A 671 -24.71 -49.95 0.06
C ILE A 671 -24.83 -49.04 -1.18
N ILE A 672 -25.82 -48.15 -1.20
CA ILE A 672 -26.05 -47.23 -2.34
C ILE A 672 -24.80 -46.38 -2.63
N LEU A 673 -24.11 -45.92 -1.59
CA LEU A 673 -22.95 -45.06 -1.75
C LEU A 673 -21.74 -45.82 -2.32
N LEU A 674 -21.53 -47.06 -1.85
CA LEU A 674 -20.47 -47.95 -2.34
C LEU A 674 -20.72 -48.36 -3.80
N GLU A 675 -21.96 -48.67 -4.16
CA GLU A 675 -22.36 -48.97 -5.54
C GLU A 675 -22.13 -47.76 -6.48
N ASN A 676 -22.39 -46.54 -5.99
CA ASN A 676 -22.25 -45.33 -6.82
C ASN A 676 -20.80 -45.07 -7.27
N LEU A 677 -19.79 -45.61 -6.55
CA LEU A 677 -18.39 -45.46 -6.93
C LEU A 677 -18.12 -45.94 -8.36
N ARG A 678 -18.66 -47.11 -8.74
CA ARG A 678 -18.44 -47.69 -10.08
C ARG A 678 -19.09 -46.86 -11.19
N HIS A 679 -20.22 -46.19 -10.90
CA HIS A 679 -20.97 -45.44 -11.89
C HIS A 679 -20.29 -44.11 -12.22
N ARG A 680 -19.62 -43.50 -11.24
CA ARG A 680 -18.94 -42.21 -11.41
C ARG A 680 -17.47 -42.36 -11.74
N PHE A 681 -16.80 -43.36 -11.18
CA PHE A 681 -15.37 -43.59 -11.34
C PHE A 681 -15.10 -45.07 -11.66
N PRO A 682 -15.52 -45.54 -12.85
CA PRO A 682 -15.41 -46.95 -13.24
C PRO A 682 -13.97 -47.46 -13.32
N ASP A 683 -12.97 -46.57 -13.37
CA ASP A 683 -11.54 -46.91 -13.42
C ASP A 683 -10.86 -46.92 -12.05
N SER A 684 -11.57 -46.56 -10.97
CA SER A 684 -10.99 -46.58 -9.61
C SER A 684 -10.56 -48.00 -9.22
N GLU A 685 -9.39 -48.08 -8.56
CA GLU A 685 -8.85 -49.31 -7.98
C GLU A 685 -9.64 -49.80 -6.75
N GLN A 686 -10.54 -48.97 -6.19
CA GLN A 686 -11.38 -49.35 -5.05
C GLN A 686 -12.74 -49.91 -5.47
N VAL A 687 -13.07 -49.93 -6.77
CA VAL A 687 -14.39 -50.39 -7.25
C VAL A 687 -14.68 -51.83 -6.79
N ASP A 688 -13.72 -52.75 -6.91
CA ASP A 688 -13.91 -54.14 -6.51
C ASP A 688 -14.12 -54.30 -4.99
N LYS A 689 -13.32 -53.62 -4.16
CA LYS A 689 -13.49 -53.59 -2.70
C LYS A 689 -14.82 -52.98 -2.29
N SER A 690 -15.23 -51.90 -2.96
CA SER A 690 -16.49 -51.22 -2.72
C SER A 690 -17.69 -52.12 -3.02
N LEU A 691 -17.67 -52.81 -4.15
CA LEU A 691 -18.71 -53.76 -4.54
C LEU A 691 -18.75 -55.00 -3.66
N LEU A 692 -17.58 -55.54 -3.30
CA LEU A 692 -17.49 -56.63 -2.36
C LEU A 692 -18.14 -56.25 -1.02
N LYS A 693 -17.82 -55.07 -0.49
CA LYS A 693 -18.38 -54.57 0.75
C LYS A 693 -19.88 -54.30 0.63
N ALA A 694 -20.35 -53.72 -0.48
CA ALA A 694 -21.78 -53.52 -0.74
C ALA A 694 -22.55 -54.85 -0.72
N ALA A 695 -22.02 -55.87 -1.41
CA ALA A 695 -22.60 -57.20 -1.45
C ALA A 695 -22.69 -57.84 -0.05
N GLN A 696 -21.60 -57.79 0.73
CA GLN A 696 -21.57 -58.30 2.10
C GLN A 696 -22.57 -57.58 3.03
N LEU A 697 -22.72 -56.26 2.88
CA LEU A 697 -23.72 -55.49 3.62
C LEU A 697 -25.15 -55.86 3.20
N SER A 698 -25.39 -56.13 1.92
CA SER A 698 -26.66 -56.65 1.41
C SER A 698 -26.97 -58.04 2.00
N GLU A 699 -26.00 -58.94 2.12
CA GLU A 699 -26.17 -60.24 2.79
C GLU A 699 -26.50 -60.09 4.26
N LYS A 700 -25.81 -59.19 4.98
CA LYS A 700 -26.08 -58.87 6.39
C LYS A 700 -27.49 -58.33 6.59
N LEU A 701 -28.04 -57.64 5.59
CA LEU A 701 -29.42 -57.14 5.58
C LEU A 701 -30.46 -58.23 5.21
N GLY A 702 -30.02 -59.40 4.73
CA GLY A 702 -30.87 -60.47 4.21
C GLY A 702 -31.37 -60.22 2.78
N ASP A 703 -30.85 -59.20 2.08
CA ASP A 703 -31.17 -58.92 0.68
C ASP A 703 -30.26 -59.72 -0.26
N TYR A 704 -30.45 -61.04 -0.25
CA TYR A 704 -29.60 -61.97 -0.98
C TYR A 704 -29.64 -61.77 -2.50
N ARG A 705 -30.73 -61.24 -3.05
CA ARG A 705 -30.80 -60.94 -4.50
C ARG A 705 -29.88 -59.80 -4.88
N ARG A 706 -29.90 -58.72 -4.09
CA ARG A 706 -29.02 -57.57 -4.32
C ARG A 706 -27.56 -57.94 -4.08
N ALA A 707 -27.28 -58.67 -3.00
CA ALA A 707 -25.94 -59.19 -2.74
C ALA A 707 -25.38 -59.98 -3.93
N ALA A 708 -26.18 -60.89 -4.50
CA ALA A 708 -25.77 -61.65 -5.67
C ALA A 708 -25.53 -60.78 -6.91
N GLN A 709 -26.32 -59.71 -7.10
CA GLN A 709 -26.10 -58.75 -8.19
C GLN A 709 -24.77 -58.00 -8.02
N ASP A 710 -24.49 -57.47 -6.83
CA ASP A 710 -23.26 -56.73 -6.55
C ASP A 710 -22.00 -57.61 -6.69
N TYR A 711 -22.06 -58.87 -6.22
CA TYR A 711 -20.98 -59.83 -6.43
C TYR A 711 -20.75 -60.15 -7.91
N LEU A 712 -21.82 -60.33 -8.70
CA LEU A 712 -21.68 -60.59 -10.13
C LEU A 712 -21.14 -59.37 -10.88
N GLU A 713 -21.58 -58.18 -10.50
CA GLU A 713 -21.10 -56.95 -11.11
C GLU A 713 -19.61 -56.71 -10.83
N LEU A 714 -19.11 -57.10 -9.65
CA LEU A 714 -17.67 -57.16 -9.37
C LEU A 714 -16.96 -58.08 -10.37
N VAL A 715 -17.47 -59.31 -10.56
CA VAL A 715 -16.87 -60.30 -11.46
C VAL A 715 -16.87 -59.82 -12.91
N ASP A 716 -17.96 -59.20 -13.36
CA ASP A 716 -18.11 -58.72 -14.73
C ASP A 716 -17.22 -57.50 -15.02
N LEU A 717 -17.14 -56.54 -14.09
CA LEU A 717 -16.32 -55.32 -14.25
C LEU A 717 -14.83 -55.55 -14.00
N ARG A 718 -14.49 -56.51 -13.13
CA ARG A 718 -13.13 -56.79 -12.67
C ARG A 718 -12.84 -58.30 -12.65
N PRO A 719 -12.85 -58.97 -13.82
CA PRO A 719 -12.67 -60.42 -13.89
C PRO A 719 -11.29 -60.91 -13.38
N ASN A 720 -10.30 -60.02 -13.38
CA ASN A 720 -8.94 -60.30 -12.87
C ASN A 720 -8.73 -59.89 -11.40
N SER A 721 -9.76 -59.38 -10.71
CA SER A 721 -9.66 -59.04 -9.28
C SER A 721 -9.37 -60.29 -8.45
N GLU A 722 -8.55 -60.15 -7.41
CA GLU A 722 -8.30 -61.22 -6.44
C GLU A 722 -9.61 -61.68 -5.74
N PHE A 723 -10.61 -60.80 -5.69
CA PHE A 723 -11.91 -61.09 -5.09
C PHE A 723 -12.87 -61.81 -6.04
N ALA A 724 -12.65 -61.78 -7.36
CA ALA A 724 -13.57 -62.32 -8.35
C ALA A 724 -13.95 -63.80 -8.12
N PRO A 725 -13.02 -64.72 -7.78
CA PRO A 725 -13.39 -66.09 -7.46
C PRO A 725 -14.33 -66.17 -6.25
N SER A 726 -13.99 -65.47 -5.17
CA SER A 726 -14.79 -65.46 -3.94
C SER A 726 -16.16 -64.80 -4.15
N ALA A 727 -16.23 -63.75 -4.96
CA ALA A 727 -17.45 -63.05 -5.32
C ALA A 727 -18.38 -63.93 -6.15
N LEU A 728 -17.89 -64.61 -7.20
CA LEU A 728 -18.72 -65.51 -8.01
C LEU A 728 -19.32 -66.65 -7.17
N PHE A 729 -18.51 -67.23 -6.28
CA PHE A 729 -18.97 -68.28 -5.38
C PHE A 729 -20.02 -67.75 -4.38
N SER A 730 -19.80 -66.56 -3.81
CA SER A 730 -20.73 -65.92 -2.88
C SER A 730 -22.02 -65.49 -3.59
N ALA A 731 -21.97 -65.06 -4.85
CA ALA A 731 -23.16 -64.79 -5.66
C ALA A 731 -24.03 -66.05 -5.84
N ALA A 732 -23.40 -67.20 -6.10
CA ALA A 732 -24.09 -68.48 -6.21
C ALA A 732 -24.76 -68.87 -4.88
N LEU A 733 -24.05 -68.72 -3.75
CA LEU A 733 -24.61 -68.93 -2.41
C LEU A 733 -25.76 -67.96 -2.09
N ALA A 734 -25.63 -66.69 -2.46
CA ALA A 734 -26.66 -65.69 -2.25
C ALA A 734 -27.93 -66.02 -3.07
N TYR A 735 -27.80 -66.48 -4.33
CA TYR A 735 -28.96 -66.99 -5.07
C TYR A 735 -29.54 -68.29 -4.48
N GLU A 736 -28.70 -69.18 -3.94
CA GLU A 736 -29.16 -70.38 -3.20
C GLU A 736 -30.02 -69.96 -1.99
N ASN A 737 -29.54 -69.01 -1.18
CA ASN A 737 -30.25 -68.45 -0.02
C ASN A 737 -31.50 -67.66 -0.41
N ALA A 738 -31.51 -67.01 -1.58
CA ALA A 738 -32.68 -66.35 -2.15
C ALA A 738 -33.73 -67.35 -2.71
N GLY A 739 -33.44 -68.66 -2.68
CA GLY A 739 -34.29 -69.72 -3.21
C GLY A 739 -34.25 -69.87 -4.74
N ASN A 740 -33.37 -69.15 -5.44
CA ASN A 740 -33.22 -69.24 -6.89
C ASN A 740 -32.22 -70.35 -7.26
N GLN A 741 -32.70 -71.59 -7.20
CA GLN A 741 -31.91 -72.79 -7.46
C GLN A 741 -31.36 -72.86 -8.90
N GLU A 742 -32.06 -72.25 -9.86
CA GLU A 742 -31.61 -72.21 -11.26
C GLU A 742 -30.36 -71.37 -11.42
N LYS A 743 -30.40 -70.10 -10.99
CA LYS A 743 -29.23 -69.22 -11.03
C LYS A 743 -28.09 -69.73 -10.16
N ALA A 744 -28.39 -70.28 -8.99
CA ALA A 744 -27.37 -70.86 -8.12
C ALA A 744 -26.59 -71.97 -8.85
N ALA A 745 -27.28 -72.92 -9.49
CA ALA A 745 -26.64 -74.00 -10.25
C ALA A 745 -25.81 -73.46 -11.42
N GLU A 746 -26.33 -72.49 -12.18
CA GLU A 746 -25.61 -71.86 -13.30
C GLU A 746 -24.31 -71.19 -12.85
N LEU A 747 -24.34 -70.45 -11.74
CA LEU A 747 -23.15 -69.75 -11.24
C LEU A 747 -22.14 -70.70 -10.60
N PHE A 748 -22.58 -71.74 -9.90
CA PHE A 748 -21.68 -72.78 -9.41
C PHE A 748 -20.99 -73.53 -10.57
N ASP A 749 -21.71 -73.80 -11.66
CA ASP A 749 -21.11 -74.37 -12.87
C ASP A 749 -20.12 -73.40 -13.52
N SER A 750 -20.47 -72.13 -13.63
CA SER A 750 -19.58 -71.08 -14.12
C SER A 750 -18.29 -71.01 -13.30
N TYR A 751 -18.40 -71.06 -11.98
CA TYR A 751 -17.26 -71.11 -11.06
C TYR A 751 -16.39 -72.35 -11.33
N ALA A 752 -17.00 -73.54 -11.40
CA ALA A 752 -16.29 -74.80 -11.62
C ALA A 752 -15.63 -74.90 -13.01
N ILE A 753 -16.15 -74.18 -14.02
CA ILE A 753 -15.57 -74.10 -15.36
C ILE A 753 -14.42 -73.09 -15.38
N THR A 754 -14.58 -71.96 -14.72
CA THR A 754 -13.63 -70.84 -14.76
C THR A 754 -12.41 -71.10 -13.88
N TYR A 755 -12.61 -71.53 -12.63
CA TYR A 755 -11.56 -71.66 -11.63
C TYR A 755 -11.15 -73.12 -11.42
N LYS A 756 -10.32 -73.64 -12.32
CA LYS A 756 -9.91 -75.06 -12.34
C LYS A 756 -8.74 -75.38 -11.40
N ASP A 757 -7.98 -74.37 -11.00
CA ASP A 757 -6.71 -74.52 -10.27
C ASP A 757 -6.90 -74.88 -8.79
N ASN A 758 -8.14 -74.80 -8.27
CA ASN A 758 -8.50 -75.27 -6.94
C ASN A 758 -9.49 -76.44 -7.04
N PRO A 759 -9.00 -77.69 -7.15
CA PRO A 759 -9.83 -78.88 -7.35
C PRO A 759 -10.83 -79.12 -6.21
N GLY A 760 -10.48 -78.77 -4.96
CA GLY A 760 -11.38 -78.88 -3.81
C GLY A 760 -12.57 -77.93 -3.91
N LYS A 761 -12.32 -76.63 -4.13
CA LYS A 761 -13.40 -75.64 -4.30
C LYS A 761 -14.23 -75.88 -5.56
N ARG A 762 -13.60 -76.40 -6.62
CA ARG A 762 -14.29 -76.81 -7.84
C ARG A 762 -15.26 -77.95 -7.58
N ILE A 763 -14.85 -78.97 -6.82
CA ILE A 763 -15.71 -80.09 -6.41
C ILE A 763 -16.87 -79.59 -5.53
N GLU A 764 -16.59 -78.71 -4.56
CA GLU A 764 -17.62 -78.09 -3.74
C GLU A 764 -18.66 -77.35 -4.59
N ALA A 765 -18.23 -76.50 -5.53
CA ALA A 765 -19.12 -75.80 -6.44
C ALA A 765 -19.96 -76.78 -7.27
N MET A 766 -19.34 -77.80 -7.86
CA MET A 766 -20.06 -78.82 -8.62
C MET A 766 -21.08 -79.59 -7.76
N CYS A 767 -20.74 -79.96 -6.53
CA CYS A 767 -21.71 -80.59 -5.61
C CYS A 767 -22.88 -79.66 -5.31
N LYS A 768 -22.63 -78.38 -5.03
CA LYS A 768 -23.69 -77.39 -4.82
C LYS A 768 -24.56 -77.16 -6.05
N SER A 769 -23.98 -77.20 -7.26
CA SER A 769 -24.74 -77.20 -8.53
C SER A 769 -25.63 -78.43 -8.67
N GLY A 770 -25.11 -79.61 -8.32
CA GLY A 770 -25.85 -80.88 -8.28
C GLY A 770 -27.01 -80.83 -7.30
N ASP A 771 -26.78 -80.32 -6.09
CA ASP A 771 -27.80 -80.14 -5.06
C ASP A 771 -28.88 -79.15 -5.48
N ALA A 772 -28.49 -78.00 -6.04
CA ALA A 772 -29.44 -77.01 -6.55
C ALA A 772 -30.30 -77.60 -7.69
N SER A 773 -29.68 -78.38 -8.58
CA SER A 773 -30.37 -79.13 -9.63
C SER A 773 -31.33 -80.19 -9.06
N PHE A 774 -30.95 -80.87 -7.98
CA PHE A 774 -31.79 -81.84 -7.29
C PHE A 774 -32.99 -81.16 -6.60
N LYS A 775 -32.76 -80.07 -5.85
CA LYS A 775 -33.79 -79.29 -5.15
C LYS A 775 -34.84 -78.71 -6.10
N ARG A 776 -34.44 -78.32 -7.32
CA ARG A 776 -35.38 -77.83 -8.37
C ARG A 776 -36.08 -78.95 -9.17
N GLY A 777 -35.78 -80.22 -8.90
CA GLY A 777 -36.39 -81.37 -9.57
C GLY A 777 -35.73 -81.80 -10.89
N ASP A 778 -34.58 -81.22 -11.27
CA ASP A 778 -33.81 -81.62 -12.46
C ASP A 778 -32.88 -82.79 -12.14
N PHE A 779 -33.50 -83.95 -11.88
CA PHE A 779 -32.78 -85.17 -11.52
C PHE A 779 -31.86 -85.67 -12.64
N LYS A 780 -32.12 -85.35 -13.91
CA LYS A 780 -31.23 -85.77 -14.99
C LYS A 780 -29.90 -85.03 -14.89
N ARG A 781 -29.94 -83.71 -14.73
CA ARG A 781 -28.74 -82.88 -14.56
C ARG A 781 -28.02 -83.19 -13.27
N ALA A 782 -28.73 -83.25 -12.13
CA ALA A 782 -28.13 -83.54 -10.84
C ALA A 782 -27.28 -84.82 -10.87
N LYS A 783 -27.80 -85.89 -11.50
CA LYS A 783 -27.08 -87.14 -11.68
C LYS A 783 -25.79 -86.96 -12.47
N GLN A 784 -25.85 -86.26 -13.60
CA GLN A 784 -24.69 -86.01 -14.45
C GLN A 784 -23.61 -85.20 -13.73
N VAL A 785 -24.01 -84.23 -12.91
CA VAL A 785 -23.10 -83.40 -12.12
C VAL A 785 -22.42 -84.23 -11.03
N PHE A 786 -23.18 -84.97 -10.21
CA PHE A 786 -22.59 -85.83 -9.16
C PHE A 786 -21.68 -86.92 -9.72
N GLU A 787 -22.02 -87.55 -10.83
CA GLU A 787 -21.11 -88.49 -11.51
C GLU A 787 -19.84 -87.80 -12.01
N SER A 788 -19.92 -86.54 -12.44
CA SER A 788 -18.76 -85.75 -12.85
C SER A 788 -17.87 -85.39 -11.67
N VAL A 789 -18.44 -85.08 -10.51
CA VAL A 789 -17.70 -84.88 -9.25
C VAL A 789 -16.87 -86.11 -8.91
N ILE A 790 -17.48 -87.29 -8.93
CA ILE A 790 -16.79 -88.55 -8.60
C ILE A 790 -15.67 -88.84 -9.60
N ARG A 791 -15.88 -88.59 -10.90
CA ARG A 791 -14.84 -88.73 -11.92
C ARG A 791 -13.68 -87.76 -11.70
N LEU A 792 -13.98 -86.50 -11.35
CA LEU A 792 -12.98 -85.48 -11.08
C LEU A 792 -12.15 -85.83 -9.84
N HIS A 793 -12.80 -86.26 -8.75
CA HIS A 793 -12.14 -86.71 -7.53
C HIS A 793 -11.14 -87.84 -7.80
N LYS A 794 -11.58 -88.92 -8.47
CA LYS A 794 -10.69 -90.05 -8.82
C LYS A 794 -9.49 -89.62 -9.64
N LYS A 795 -9.68 -88.65 -10.54
CA LYS A 795 -8.59 -88.09 -11.33
C LYS A 795 -7.60 -87.33 -10.42
N SER A 796 -8.10 -86.43 -9.58
CA SER A 796 -7.29 -85.65 -8.62
C SER A 796 -6.52 -86.55 -7.63
N GLU A 797 -7.19 -87.56 -7.08
CA GLU A 797 -6.60 -88.57 -6.19
C GLU A 797 -5.46 -89.33 -6.88
N SER A 798 -5.65 -89.73 -8.16
CA SER A 798 -4.59 -90.37 -8.96
C SER A 798 -3.40 -89.45 -9.26
N GLN A 799 -3.59 -88.14 -9.14
CA GLN A 799 -2.55 -87.11 -9.30
C GLN A 799 -1.91 -86.72 -7.95
N GLY A 800 -2.30 -87.37 -6.84
CA GLY A 800 -1.73 -87.14 -5.51
C GLY A 800 -2.34 -85.97 -4.75
N GLU A 801 -3.45 -85.40 -5.22
CA GLU A 801 -4.17 -84.33 -4.52
C GLU A 801 -5.04 -84.91 -3.39
N MET A 802 -4.87 -84.39 -2.17
CA MET A 802 -5.70 -84.75 -1.02
C MET A 802 -6.88 -83.76 -0.92
N LEU A 803 -8.10 -84.24 -1.12
CA LEU A 803 -9.31 -83.42 -1.18
C LEU A 803 -10.24 -83.72 0.00
N ASP A 804 -11.09 -82.75 0.36
CA ASP A 804 -12.12 -82.94 1.38
C ASP A 804 -13.14 -83.98 0.92
N GLU A 805 -13.23 -85.07 1.68
CA GLU A 805 -14.09 -86.21 1.39
C GLU A 805 -15.59 -85.89 1.59
N PHE A 806 -15.94 -84.78 2.26
CA PHE A 806 -17.33 -84.38 2.54
C PHE A 806 -18.19 -84.32 1.29
N TYR A 807 -17.76 -83.57 0.28
CA TYR A 807 -18.54 -83.35 -0.95
C TYR A 807 -18.60 -84.59 -1.83
N ILE A 808 -17.63 -85.50 -1.72
CA ILE A 808 -17.60 -86.74 -2.49
C ILE A 808 -18.55 -87.77 -1.87
N ALA A 809 -18.52 -87.88 -0.54
CA ALA A 809 -19.49 -88.68 0.21
C ALA A 809 -20.92 -88.18 -0.05
N GLN A 810 -21.12 -86.86 -0.08
CA GLN A 810 -22.39 -86.24 -0.48
C GLN A 810 -22.80 -86.65 -1.90
N ALA A 811 -21.93 -86.53 -2.90
CA ALA A 811 -22.25 -86.86 -4.28
C ALA A 811 -22.66 -88.35 -4.44
N HIS A 812 -21.94 -89.27 -3.79
CA HIS A 812 -22.30 -90.68 -3.76
C HIS A 812 -23.65 -90.92 -3.07
N PHE A 813 -23.89 -90.26 -1.94
CA PHE A 813 -25.16 -90.36 -1.21
C PHE A 813 -26.33 -89.83 -2.04
N MET A 814 -26.19 -88.67 -2.68
CA MET A 814 -27.23 -88.07 -3.51
C MET A 814 -27.52 -88.92 -4.75
N LEU A 815 -26.51 -89.54 -5.38
CA LEU A 815 -26.73 -90.56 -6.41
C LEU A 815 -27.50 -91.76 -5.84
N GLY A 816 -27.16 -92.18 -4.62
CA GLY A 816 -27.90 -93.18 -3.85
C GLY A 816 -29.38 -92.84 -3.72
N GLU A 817 -29.73 -91.62 -3.29
CA GLU A 817 -31.12 -91.16 -3.17
C GLU A 817 -31.86 -91.21 -4.52
N MET A 818 -31.18 -90.87 -5.60
CA MET A 818 -31.76 -90.91 -6.95
C MET A 818 -31.98 -92.35 -7.43
N TYR A 819 -31.02 -93.23 -7.20
CA TYR A 819 -31.17 -94.66 -7.47
C TYR A 819 -32.24 -95.28 -6.59
N PHE A 820 -32.35 -94.86 -5.33
CA PHE A 820 -33.34 -95.34 -4.39
C PHE A 820 -34.74 -94.96 -4.82
N ASN A 821 -34.96 -93.70 -5.24
CA ASN A 821 -36.24 -93.26 -5.81
C ASN A 821 -36.64 -94.07 -7.06
N HIS A 822 -35.69 -94.36 -7.97
CA HIS A 822 -35.95 -95.23 -9.10
C HIS A 822 -36.28 -96.67 -8.67
N TYR A 823 -35.53 -97.19 -7.70
CA TYR A 823 -35.70 -98.51 -7.11
C TYR A 823 -37.11 -98.67 -6.47
N LEU A 824 -37.61 -97.67 -5.75
CA LEU A 824 -38.96 -97.68 -5.15
C LEU A 824 -40.07 -97.79 -6.20
N LYS A 825 -39.87 -97.22 -7.40
CA LYS A 825 -40.87 -97.20 -8.48
C LYS A 825 -41.02 -98.54 -9.22
N ILE A 826 -40.07 -99.46 -9.08
CA ILE A 826 -40.11 -100.77 -9.76
C ILE A 826 -41.08 -101.71 -9.02
N ARG A 827 -42.15 -102.10 -9.71
CA ARG A 827 -43.18 -103.04 -9.24
C ARG A 827 -42.95 -104.46 -9.76
N LEU A 828 -43.40 -105.46 -9.00
CA LEU A 828 -43.39 -106.85 -9.42
C LEU A 828 -44.57 -107.11 -10.34
N VAL A 829 -44.31 -107.24 -11.64
CA VAL A 829 -45.33 -107.49 -12.68
C VAL A 829 -44.86 -108.61 -13.61
N GLU A 830 -45.81 -109.31 -14.22
CA GLU A 830 -45.48 -110.29 -15.26
C GLU A 830 -44.80 -109.64 -16.47
N PRO A 831 -43.81 -110.31 -17.10
CA PRO A 831 -43.19 -111.58 -16.67
C PRO A 831 -42.26 -111.40 -15.47
N LEU A 832 -42.48 -112.15 -14.39
CA LEU A 832 -41.80 -111.99 -13.10
C LEU A 832 -40.27 -112.02 -13.22
N LYS A 833 -39.72 -112.88 -14.09
CA LYS A 833 -38.27 -112.97 -14.32
C LYS A 833 -37.65 -111.63 -14.76
N LYS A 834 -38.37 -110.82 -15.55
CA LYS A 834 -37.88 -109.52 -16.03
C LYS A 834 -38.03 -108.42 -14.97
N SER A 835 -39.13 -108.39 -14.24
CA SER A 835 -39.37 -107.40 -13.19
C SER A 835 -38.45 -107.62 -11.98
N ILE A 836 -38.18 -108.88 -11.60
CA ILE A 836 -37.19 -109.26 -10.58
C ILE A 836 -35.78 -108.81 -11.02
N ALA A 837 -35.34 -109.17 -12.23
CA ALA A 837 -34.02 -108.77 -12.73
C ALA A 837 -33.82 -107.24 -12.74
N ARG A 838 -34.87 -106.47 -13.05
CA ARG A 838 -34.84 -105.00 -12.96
C ARG A 838 -34.73 -104.49 -11.52
N LYS A 839 -35.49 -105.07 -10.59
CA LYS A 839 -35.44 -104.71 -9.16
C LYS A 839 -34.08 -105.07 -8.55
N ASP A 840 -33.50 -106.21 -8.93
CA ASP A 840 -32.17 -106.66 -8.50
C ASP A 840 -31.07 -105.69 -8.96
N ALA A 841 -31.08 -105.34 -10.25
CA ALA A 841 -30.14 -104.37 -10.79
C ALA A 841 -30.27 -102.99 -10.12
N ALA A 842 -31.50 -102.57 -9.81
CA ALA A 842 -31.74 -101.32 -9.09
C ALA A 842 -31.26 -101.39 -7.63
N LEU A 843 -31.52 -102.49 -6.91
CA LEU A 843 -31.00 -102.70 -5.55
C LEU A 843 -29.48 -102.71 -5.53
N GLN A 844 -28.82 -103.37 -6.50
CA GLN A 844 -27.36 -103.37 -6.62
C GLN A 844 -26.80 -101.96 -6.83
N ALA A 845 -27.46 -101.13 -7.64
CA ALA A 845 -27.05 -99.73 -7.85
C ALA A 845 -27.20 -98.88 -6.58
N VAL A 846 -28.32 -99.04 -5.85
CA VAL A 846 -28.56 -98.39 -4.55
C VAL A 846 -27.51 -98.79 -3.54
N VAL A 847 -27.29 -100.10 -3.37
CA VAL A 847 -26.35 -100.65 -2.38
C VAL A 847 -24.93 -100.17 -2.68
N LYS A 848 -24.53 -100.19 -3.95
CA LYS A 848 -23.23 -99.66 -4.36
C LYS A 848 -23.08 -98.18 -4.01
N ALA A 849 -24.04 -97.34 -4.39
CA ALA A 849 -23.93 -95.89 -4.19
C ALA A 849 -23.86 -95.49 -2.72
N TYR A 850 -24.69 -96.08 -1.84
CA TYR A 850 -24.62 -95.80 -0.41
C TYR A 850 -23.37 -96.41 0.26
N ASN A 851 -22.93 -97.61 -0.14
CA ASN A 851 -21.65 -98.14 0.35
C ASN A 851 -20.48 -97.23 -0.05
N ASP A 852 -20.44 -96.78 -1.31
CA ASP A 852 -19.43 -95.85 -1.79
C ASP A 852 -19.49 -94.51 -1.02
N ALA A 853 -20.67 -94.04 -0.57
CA ALA A 853 -20.77 -92.88 0.30
C ALA A 853 -20.22 -93.16 1.72
N ALA A 854 -20.46 -94.36 2.25
CA ALA A 854 -20.05 -94.77 3.59
C ALA A 854 -18.54 -95.04 3.73
N THR A 855 -17.80 -95.27 2.63
CA THR A 855 -16.35 -95.54 2.68
C THR A 855 -15.53 -94.34 3.16
N TYR A 856 -15.98 -93.13 2.84
CA TYR A 856 -15.30 -91.86 3.13
C TYR A 856 -15.36 -91.43 4.61
N GLN A 857 -15.89 -92.26 5.52
CA GLN A 857 -15.91 -92.01 6.98
C GLN A 857 -16.53 -90.68 7.45
N VAL A 858 -17.14 -89.88 6.57
CA VAL A 858 -17.83 -88.63 6.92
C VAL A 858 -19.08 -88.99 7.72
N ALA A 859 -19.12 -88.61 8.99
CA ALA A 859 -20.14 -89.04 9.95
C ALA A 859 -21.57 -88.87 9.42
N ASP A 860 -21.91 -87.71 8.87
CA ASP A 860 -23.26 -87.41 8.35
C ASP A 860 -23.64 -88.33 7.19
N TRP A 861 -22.77 -88.48 6.19
CA TRP A 861 -23.06 -89.27 5.00
C TRP A 861 -22.98 -90.77 5.25
N LYS A 862 -22.04 -91.22 6.11
CA LYS A 862 -21.92 -92.63 6.50
C LYS A 862 -23.12 -93.09 7.29
N THR A 863 -23.58 -92.30 8.26
CA THR A 863 -24.75 -92.65 9.05
C THR A 863 -26.05 -92.61 8.24
N ALA A 864 -26.19 -91.63 7.34
CA ALA A 864 -27.31 -91.56 6.40
C ALA A 864 -27.31 -92.77 5.44
N ALA A 865 -26.15 -93.11 4.87
CA ALA A 865 -25.99 -94.23 3.95
C ALA A 865 -26.32 -95.58 4.59
N LEU A 866 -25.81 -95.85 5.80
CA LEU A 866 -26.11 -97.11 6.52
C LEU A 866 -27.60 -97.22 6.85
N HIS A 867 -28.25 -96.12 7.24
CA HIS A 867 -29.69 -96.09 7.42
C HIS A 867 -30.43 -96.43 6.12
N LYS A 868 -30.08 -95.77 5.02
CA LYS A 868 -30.70 -95.97 3.71
C LYS A 868 -30.47 -97.36 3.13
N LEU A 869 -29.33 -98.00 3.43
CA LEU A 869 -29.09 -99.41 3.09
C LEU A 869 -30.04 -100.34 3.83
N GLY A 870 -30.27 -100.10 5.13
CA GLY A 870 -31.28 -100.81 5.91
C GLY A 870 -32.67 -100.66 5.29
N GLU A 871 -33.06 -99.42 4.96
CA GLU A 871 -34.34 -99.10 4.32
C GLU A 871 -34.50 -99.82 2.97
N ALA A 872 -33.43 -99.89 2.16
CA ALA A 872 -33.47 -100.55 0.86
C ALA A 872 -33.64 -102.08 0.94
N PHE A 873 -33.01 -102.74 1.91
CA PHE A 873 -33.22 -104.18 2.11
C PHE A 873 -34.58 -104.48 2.72
N GLU A 874 -35.08 -103.61 3.59
CA GLU A 874 -36.41 -103.72 4.15
C GLU A 874 -37.50 -103.59 3.08
N GLU A 875 -37.38 -102.58 2.22
CA GLU A 875 -38.26 -102.42 1.05
C GLU A 875 -38.16 -103.61 0.09
N TYR A 876 -36.98 -104.21 -0.06
CA TYR A 876 -36.81 -105.39 -0.91
C TYR A 876 -37.51 -106.62 -0.31
N ALA A 877 -37.48 -106.78 1.02
CA ALA A 877 -38.26 -107.79 1.70
C ALA A 877 -39.77 -107.55 1.53
N HIS A 878 -40.21 -106.29 1.64
CA HIS A 878 -41.60 -105.90 1.40
C HIS A 878 -42.03 -106.18 -0.04
N PHE A 879 -41.17 -105.92 -1.02
CA PHE A 879 -41.37 -106.23 -2.43
C PHE A 879 -41.61 -107.73 -2.67
N TRP A 880 -40.90 -108.62 -1.97
CA TRP A 880 -41.16 -110.07 -2.03
C TRP A 880 -42.44 -110.47 -1.31
N TRP A 881 -42.75 -109.87 -0.16
CA TRP A 881 -43.95 -110.22 0.59
C TRP A 881 -45.26 -109.74 -0.07
N SER A 882 -45.17 -108.62 -0.78
CA SER A 882 -46.29 -108.05 -1.55
C SER A 882 -46.45 -108.68 -2.94
N SER A 883 -45.65 -109.71 -3.29
CA SER A 883 -45.78 -110.40 -4.57
C SER A 883 -47.15 -111.07 -4.74
N GLU A 884 -47.64 -111.17 -5.98
CA GLU A 884 -48.84 -111.96 -6.29
C GLU A 884 -48.65 -113.43 -5.88
N ARG A 885 -49.69 -114.05 -5.32
CA ARG A 885 -49.67 -115.46 -4.92
C ARG A 885 -50.13 -116.33 -6.10
N PRO A 886 -49.53 -117.51 -6.34
CA PRO A 886 -49.98 -118.40 -7.41
C PRO A 886 -51.45 -118.82 -7.25
N GLU A 887 -52.23 -118.73 -8.33
CA GLU A 887 -53.62 -119.20 -8.35
C GLU A 887 -53.70 -120.73 -8.37
N GLY A 888 -54.70 -121.32 -7.71
CA GLY A 888 -54.98 -122.76 -7.74
C GLY A 888 -54.35 -123.63 -6.64
N LEU A 889 -53.68 -123.03 -5.65
CA LEU A 889 -53.18 -123.72 -4.46
C LEU A 889 -54.27 -123.87 -3.38
N ASP A 890 -54.34 -125.02 -2.72
CA ASP A 890 -55.18 -125.18 -1.51
C ASP A 890 -54.60 -124.43 -0.30
N ALA A 891 -55.35 -124.34 0.80
CA ALA A 891 -54.91 -123.60 2.00
C ALA A 891 -53.59 -124.12 2.60
N THR A 892 -53.31 -125.42 2.51
CA THR A 892 -52.09 -126.03 3.04
C THR A 892 -50.90 -125.76 2.11
N GLN A 893 -51.13 -125.86 0.79
CA GLN A 893 -50.16 -125.54 -0.24
C GLN A 893 -49.81 -124.04 -0.25
N MET A 894 -50.79 -123.17 -0.06
CA MET A 894 -50.60 -121.73 0.07
C MET A 894 -49.79 -121.39 1.33
N ALA A 895 -50.14 -121.97 2.48
CA ALA A 895 -49.36 -121.79 3.71
C ALA A 895 -47.92 -122.29 3.57
N SER A 896 -47.70 -123.42 2.88
CA SER A 896 -46.35 -123.93 2.58
C SER A 896 -45.60 -123.01 1.62
N TYR A 897 -46.27 -122.44 0.60
CA TYR A 897 -45.68 -121.48 -0.32
C TYR A 897 -45.31 -120.18 0.40
N GLU A 898 -46.19 -119.62 1.22
CA GLU A 898 -45.93 -118.41 2.00
C GLU A 898 -44.84 -118.61 3.05
N ALA A 899 -44.78 -119.78 3.71
CA ALA A 899 -43.68 -120.13 4.61
C ALA A 899 -42.34 -120.22 3.85
N THR A 900 -42.36 -120.80 2.64
CA THR A 900 -41.18 -120.90 1.77
C THR A 900 -40.76 -119.53 1.25
N LEU A 901 -41.70 -118.68 0.84
CA LEU A 901 -41.45 -117.30 0.40
C LEU A 901 -40.90 -116.47 1.56
N LYS A 902 -41.51 -116.57 2.74
CA LYS A 902 -41.05 -115.89 3.96
C LYS A 902 -39.61 -116.30 4.29
N GLY A 903 -39.34 -117.60 4.44
CA GLY A 903 -38.04 -118.11 4.85
C GLY A 903 -36.93 -117.95 3.79
N ASN A 904 -37.24 -118.15 2.50
CA ASN A 904 -36.22 -118.11 1.45
C ASN A 904 -36.04 -116.73 0.80
N LYS A 905 -37.05 -115.85 0.88
CA LYS A 905 -37.06 -114.57 0.13
C LYS A 905 -37.35 -113.34 0.96
N VAL A 906 -38.04 -113.39 2.10
CA VAL A 906 -38.37 -112.18 2.88
C VAL A 906 -37.43 -112.01 4.06
N GLU A 907 -37.38 -113.02 4.93
CA GLU A 907 -36.61 -113.02 6.17
C GLU A 907 -35.10 -112.77 5.95
N PRO A 908 -34.42 -113.35 4.93
CA PRO A 908 -33.01 -113.07 4.69
C PRO A 908 -32.69 -111.58 4.44
N TYR A 909 -33.59 -110.85 3.77
CA TYR A 909 -33.39 -109.41 3.53
C TYR A 909 -33.80 -108.56 4.73
N GLN A 910 -34.78 -108.99 5.53
CA GLN A 910 -35.09 -108.35 6.82
C GLN A 910 -33.89 -108.46 7.78
N LEU A 911 -33.25 -109.62 7.87
CA LEU A 911 -32.04 -109.80 8.66
C LEU A 911 -30.90 -108.91 8.17
N LYS A 912 -30.75 -108.78 6.85
CA LYS A 912 -29.77 -107.88 6.26
C LYS A 912 -30.07 -106.41 6.57
N ALA A 913 -31.33 -105.99 6.59
CA ALA A 913 -31.70 -104.65 7.03
C ALA A 913 -31.36 -104.41 8.52
N VAL A 914 -31.62 -105.41 9.39
CA VAL A 914 -31.21 -105.38 10.80
C VAL A 914 -29.70 -105.19 10.96
N GLU A 915 -28.89 -105.89 10.17
CA GLU A 915 -27.42 -105.74 10.19
C GLU A 915 -26.99 -104.28 9.93
N PHE A 916 -27.56 -103.63 8.90
CA PHE A 916 -27.24 -102.24 8.58
C PHE A 916 -27.71 -101.26 9.66
N TYR A 917 -28.91 -101.42 10.21
CA TYR A 917 -29.40 -100.57 11.29
C TYR A 917 -28.56 -100.74 12.57
N ARG A 918 -28.23 -101.97 12.97
CA ARG A 918 -27.34 -102.25 14.12
C ARG A 918 -25.95 -101.66 13.91
N SER A 919 -25.40 -101.82 12.70
CA SER A 919 -24.11 -101.24 12.33
C SER A 919 -24.12 -99.72 12.46
N ASN A 920 -25.20 -99.06 12.02
CA ASN A 920 -25.35 -97.61 12.14
C ASN A 920 -25.43 -97.13 13.60
N ILE A 921 -26.19 -97.85 14.43
CA ILE A 921 -26.34 -97.51 15.86
C ILE A 921 -25.02 -97.71 16.59
N LYS A 922 -24.36 -98.85 16.36
CA LYS A 922 -23.04 -99.15 16.93
C LYS A 922 -22.01 -98.09 16.53
N LEU A 923 -22.02 -97.67 15.25
CA LEU A 923 -21.18 -96.57 14.78
C LEU A 923 -21.44 -95.28 15.58
N GLY A 924 -22.70 -94.95 15.83
CA GLY A 924 -23.12 -93.81 16.65
C GLY A 924 -22.63 -93.88 18.10
N GLU A 925 -22.77 -95.05 18.73
CA GLU A 925 -22.32 -95.31 20.11
C GLU A 925 -20.79 -95.25 20.23
N GLU A 926 -20.05 -95.91 19.33
CA GLU A 926 -18.58 -96.00 19.37
C GLU A 926 -17.90 -94.65 19.10
N ASN A 927 -18.53 -93.76 18.32
CA ASN A 927 -17.95 -92.48 17.91
C ASN A 927 -18.66 -91.26 18.52
N ASN A 928 -19.59 -91.48 19.46
CA ASN A 928 -20.41 -90.44 20.09
C ASN A 928 -21.11 -89.51 19.08
N ILE A 929 -21.56 -90.06 17.94
CA ILE A 929 -22.28 -89.32 16.91
C ILE A 929 -23.76 -89.29 17.31
N LYS A 930 -24.36 -88.10 17.35
CA LYS A 930 -25.79 -87.91 17.59
C LYS A 930 -26.40 -87.13 16.42
N ASN A 931 -27.12 -87.82 15.55
CA ASN A 931 -27.85 -87.20 14.45
C ASN A 931 -29.15 -87.95 14.15
N ASP A 932 -29.97 -87.35 13.29
CA ASP A 932 -31.30 -87.86 12.94
C ASP A 932 -31.27 -89.27 12.34
N TRP A 933 -30.22 -89.62 11.61
CA TRP A 933 -30.12 -90.92 10.93
C TRP A 933 -29.91 -92.07 11.90
N ILE A 934 -29.15 -91.85 12.97
CA ILE A 934 -28.97 -92.84 14.05
C ILE A 934 -30.30 -93.06 14.77
N ALA A 935 -31.00 -91.98 15.14
CA ALA A 935 -32.31 -92.06 15.79
C ALA A 935 -33.35 -92.81 14.92
N ARG A 936 -33.36 -92.54 13.61
CA ARG A 936 -34.21 -93.27 12.65
C ARG A 936 -33.84 -94.75 12.57
N SER A 937 -32.55 -95.10 12.56
CA SER A 937 -32.09 -96.50 12.59
C SER A 937 -32.50 -97.23 13.87
N GLN A 938 -32.42 -96.59 15.05
CA GLN A 938 -32.89 -97.17 16.31
C GLN A 938 -34.38 -97.52 16.25
N THR A 939 -35.19 -96.56 15.77
CA THR A 939 -36.64 -96.72 15.64
C THR A 939 -36.99 -97.87 14.68
N ARG A 940 -36.34 -97.92 13.51
CA ARG A 940 -36.57 -99.00 12.54
C ARG A 940 -36.11 -100.37 13.04
N LEU A 941 -34.96 -100.43 13.73
CA LEU A 941 -34.42 -101.69 14.27
C LEU A 941 -35.41 -102.36 15.23
N VAL A 942 -35.94 -101.62 16.22
CA VAL A 942 -36.92 -102.14 17.19
C VAL A 942 -38.15 -102.69 16.46
N THR A 943 -38.63 -101.97 15.45
CA THR A 943 -39.79 -102.39 14.66
C THR A 943 -39.53 -103.72 13.96
N LEU A 944 -38.35 -103.87 13.35
CA LEU A 944 -38.01 -105.05 12.55
C LEU A 944 -37.68 -106.28 13.42
N GLU A 945 -37.04 -106.10 14.57
CA GLU A 945 -36.78 -107.17 15.54
C GLU A 945 -38.08 -107.77 16.11
N ASN A 946 -39.11 -106.94 16.31
CA ASN A 946 -40.44 -107.41 16.70
C ASN A 946 -41.09 -108.27 15.60
N VAL A 947 -40.99 -107.85 14.33
CA VAL A 947 -41.55 -108.60 13.18
C VAL A 947 -40.87 -109.97 13.01
N LEU A 948 -39.57 -110.06 13.32
CA LEU A 948 -38.78 -111.29 13.23
C LEU A 948 -38.88 -112.19 14.48
N GLY A 949 -39.59 -111.77 15.53
CA GLY A 949 -39.65 -112.51 16.79
C GLY A 949 -38.33 -112.55 17.57
N MET A 950 -37.41 -111.63 17.29
CA MET A 950 -36.08 -111.56 17.90
C MET A 950 -36.03 -110.72 19.18
N ALA A 951 -37.13 -110.04 19.52
CA ALA A 951 -37.23 -109.13 20.65
C ALA A 951 -36.95 -109.79 22.03
N GLN A 952 -37.19 -111.10 22.17
CA GLN A 952 -36.93 -111.82 23.43
C GLN A 952 -35.44 -112.15 23.66
N ALA A 953 -34.58 -112.07 22.63
CA ALA A 953 -33.15 -112.39 22.75
C ALA A 953 -32.28 -111.16 23.08
N SER A 954 -32.79 -109.94 22.91
CA SER A 954 -32.03 -108.69 23.08
C SER A 954 -32.31 -107.95 24.40
N GLY A 955 -33.30 -108.39 25.20
CA GLY A 955 -33.58 -107.85 26.53
C GLY A 955 -34.04 -106.38 26.56
N ARG A 956 -34.45 -105.80 25.42
CA ARG A 956 -34.90 -104.41 25.30
C ARG A 956 -36.38 -104.36 24.95
N THR A 957 -37.15 -103.58 25.70
CA THR A 957 -38.58 -103.36 25.40
C THR A 957 -38.77 -101.97 24.78
N ALA A 958 -39.86 -101.78 24.03
CA ALA A 958 -40.16 -100.54 23.30
C ALA A 958 -40.24 -99.27 24.20
N THR A 959 -40.22 -99.42 25.51
CA THR A 959 -40.22 -98.35 26.52
C THR A 959 -38.83 -97.80 26.86
N ASP A 960 -37.73 -98.41 26.41
CA ASP A 960 -36.37 -97.98 26.79
C ASP A 960 -35.81 -96.80 25.96
N PHE A 961 -36.58 -96.25 25.00
CA PHE A 961 -36.13 -95.21 24.06
C PHE A 961 -37.11 -94.02 23.85
N GLN A 962 -38.05 -93.81 24.77
CA GLN A 962 -38.64 -92.47 24.96
C GLN A 962 -37.70 -91.63 25.83
#